data_AF-A0A0S8GYD8-F1
#
_entry.id   AF-A0A0S8GYD8-F1
#
_cell.length_a   1.000
_cell.length_b   1.000
_cell.length_c   1.000
_cell.angle_alpha   90.00
_cell.angle_beta   90.00
_cell.angle_gamma   90.00
#
_symmetry.space_group_name_H-M   'P 1'
#
loop_
_entity.id
_entity.type
_entity.pdbx_description
1 polymer ?
#
loop_
_entity_poly.entity_id
_entity_poly.type
_entity_poly.pdbx_seq_one_letter_code
_entity_poly.pdbx_strand_id
1 'polypeptide(L)'
;MRRRILLLILILLTLPSRSSPAQSTPLNYPRDAQQLFALARDLWAPVELQGLGLVGPDLDPKQAQYRLRQSCLFLEAAAEFDPTYAPAWHDLTTLYTTDAINDPNRAADALSLFTILNPDDQQLIKTWLSYSLDHLDDRESRENLLLQNLAGLSEYPLIYSQALTQLGIYALEKGFIEDPPASPDQPSFGARSYFGQAFSVSGYNDSALAQILMLDLPLQDPSGPLTPQQSAELQQQLQQEYDLYSALRWRLRLRNNPYDLSALPNLIDTLEGLGRYQLAQQYYPHAYTLLTSASELETTIDESLALLRQLKIKQLSGAYTGKIHTDSIVLAQELLQDDPNNFMFNVLLAKSMEQIQAYRPAEEIMHRLTTQILRKLQSAEPQDYQLQSEAAWFFCFINPDPNTALQYAQNAYLNQPNRHTIATLAYAQLLNQQPFQAQALLAEGDPNDPVASLTAAGIALARDEKDTALQYLRQTESALQTLKRTDPFPAAILNDHLARLRLDLLPETADPTSPQKDLIAETFAKEFNNNDLLLVTAPEKFLRCNLRFSTDVFSYGDPMIAQLLLSNLSNLNNLDTDLVLGPEMLIDPHVVVTAEIKPAYDDVRQPGAAAVADNSKPIILTHRYLLQRAVLQPGQSNTISEALNISRLRQILQDQPQQAYQITFRLYLDPVLDEKGGFTSKISAVQPNPVTVIRKAFTPAAPRMDAVFNAARSGTPRERINAICLLAGLLREADLARRGLLSYRPQSVNAGDIRQKIMENFNHPDVRVRGWSAYALHQLPINPNSPEASHLAQMLSDASDANWFARFMVIHTLNPIADLTEYLQWADLVEKNPLLIRQSQLLQDRPWRQF
;
A
#
# COMPACT_ATOMS: atom_id res chain seq x y z
N MET A 1 -22.25 -22.19 4.62
CA MET A 1 -21.65 -23.09 5.64
C MET A 1 -21.24 -24.46 5.08
N ARG A 2 -22.15 -25.28 4.51
CA ARG A 2 -21.76 -26.62 3.96
C ARG A 2 -20.78 -26.58 2.78
N ARG A 3 -20.82 -25.56 1.91
CA ARG A 3 -19.80 -25.34 0.86
C ARG A 3 -18.44 -24.89 1.41
N ARG A 4 -18.41 -24.15 2.53
CA ARG A 4 -17.19 -23.70 3.22
C ARG A 4 -16.43 -24.86 3.89
N ILE A 5 -17.15 -25.87 4.37
CA ILE A 5 -16.55 -27.09 4.95
C ILE A 5 -15.98 -28.02 3.87
N LEU A 6 -16.58 -28.04 2.67
CA LEU A 6 -16.08 -28.86 1.56
C LEU A 6 -14.78 -28.31 0.95
N LEU A 7 -14.59 -26.98 0.97
CA LEU A 7 -13.37 -26.29 0.50
C LEU A 7 -12.15 -26.62 1.38
N LEU A 8 -12.38 -26.77 2.69
CA LEU A 8 -11.35 -27.11 3.67
C LEU A 8 -10.79 -28.53 3.47
N ILE A 9 -11.63 -29.45 2.97
CA ILE A 9 -11.24 -30.84 2.65
C ILE A 9 -10.34 -30.87 1.40
N LEU A 10 -10.47 -29.92 0.47
CA LEU A 10 -9.63 -29.88 -0.73
C LEU A 10 -8.20 -29.40 -0.44
N ILE A 11 -8.04 -28.44 0.48
CA ILE A 11 -6.73 -28.00 0.99
C ILE A 11 -6.06 -29.13 1.81
N LEU A 12 -6.85 -29.96 2.49
CA LEU A 12 -6.37 -31.15 3.22
C LEU A 12 -5.90 -32.30 2.30
N LEU A 13 -6.29 -32.31 1.02
CA LEU A 13 -6.00 -33.42 0.10
C LEU A 13 -4.65 -33.31 -0.63
N THR A 14 -3.93 -32.19 -0.53
CA THR A 14 -2.59 -32.01 -1.09
C THR A 14 -1.46 -32.18 -0.06
N LEU A 15 -1.78 -32.44 1.21
CA LEU A 15 -0.81 -32.69 2.28
C LEU A 15 -0.64 -34.19 2.54
N PRO A 16 0.57 -34.70 2.86
CA PRO A 16 0.74 -36.07 3.29
C PRO A 16 -0.08 -36.33 4.56
N SER A 17 -1.03 -37.25 4.44
CA SER A 17 -2.00 -37.62 5.48
C SER A 17 -1.30 -38.01 6.79
N ARG A 18 -1.50 -37.21 7.84
CA ARG A 18 -1.23 -37.63 9.23
C ARG A 18 -2.50 -37.90 9.99
N SER A 19 -2.50 -39.04 10.67
CA SER A 19 -3.50 -39.45 11.64
C SER A 19 -3.62 -38.41 12.76
N SER A 20 -4.80 -37.81 12.92
CA SER A 20 -5.14 -36.99 14.09
C SER A 20 -4.90 -37.77 15.38
N PRO A 21 -4.15 -37.25 16.36
CA PRO A 21 -4.11 -37.84 17.69
C PRO A 21 -5.48 -37.64 18.38
N ALA A 22 -5.84 -38.61 19.21
CA ALA A 22 -7.13 -38.71 19.89
C ALA A 22 -7.52 -37.42 20.62
N GLN A 23 -8.76 -36.96 20.37
CA GLN A 23 -9.37 -35.77 20.98
C GLN A 23 -9.53 -35.96 22.50
N SER A 24 -8.56 -35.48 23.28
CA SER A 24 -8.84 -34.93 24.61
C SER A 24 -9.71 -33.69 24.43
N THR A 25 -10.72 -33.49 25.28
CA THR A 25 -11.55 -32.28 25.28
C THR A 25 -10.65 -31.04 25.18
N PRO A 26 -10.86 -30.14 24.20
CA PRO A 26 -9.96 -29.01 24.00
C PRO A 26 -9.90 -28.17 25.27
N LEU A 27 -8.69 -27.90 25.75
CA LEU A 27 -8.47 -26.95 26.83
C LEU A 27 -9.00 -25.58 26.37
N ASN A 28 -9.74 -24.89 27.23
CA ASN A 28 -10.31 -23.58 26.92
C ASN A 28 -9.99 -22.63 28.08
N TYR A 29 -8.80 -22.05 28.01
CA TYR A 29 -8.24 -21.19 29.04
C TYR A 29 -7.73 -19.87 28.43
N PRO A 30 -8.65 -18.98 28.01
CA PRO A 30 -8.31 -17.81 27.19
C PRO A 30 -7.37 -16.82 27.90
N ARG A 31 -7.44 -16.72 29.24
CA ARG A 31 -6.54 -15.87 30.04
C ARG A 31 -5.11 -16.40 30.06
N ASP A 32 -4.95 -17.72 30.17
CA ASP A 32 -3.64 -18.38 30.16
C ASP A 32 -3.00 -18.23 28.77
N ALA A 33 -3.78 -18.46 27.70
CA ALA A 33 -3.36 -18.23 26.32
C ALA A 33 -2.93 -16.77 26.06
N GLN A 34 -3.69 -15.78 26.54
CA GLN A 34 -3.31 -14.36 26.44
C GLN A 34 -2.00 -14.03 27.16
N GLN A 35 -1.75 -14.63 28.33
CA GLN A 35 -0.50 -14.42 29.07
C GLN A 35 0.70 -15.05 28.35
N LEU A 36 0.52 -16.25 27.78
CA LEU A 36 1.53 -16.92 26.96
C LEU A 36 1.82 -16.16 25.66
N PHE A 37 0.78 -15.63 25.01
CA PHE A 37 0.92 -14.73 23.87
C PHE A 37 1.71 -13.45 24.23
N ALA A 38 1.42 -12.82 25.37
CA ALA A 38 2.18 -11.66 25.83
C ALA A 38 3.65 -12.01 26.13
N LEU A 39 3.94 -13.22 26.63
CA LEU A 39 5.31 -13.73 26.79
C LEU A 39 6.02 -13.94 25.44
N ALA A 40 5.33 -14.49 24.46
CA ALA A 40 5.85 -14.64 23.11
C ALA A 40 6.20 -13.27 22.48
N ARG A 41 5.30 -12.29 22.61
CA ARG A 41 5.51 -10.93 22.10
C ARG A 41 6.63 -10.19 22.80
N ASP A 42 6.82 -10.41 24.11
CA ASP A 42 7.96 -9.86 24.87
C ASP A 42 9.32 -10.27 24.29
N LEU A 43 9.40 -11.48 23.73
CA LEU A 43 10.61 -12.02 23.11
C LEU A 43 10.78 -11.58 21.66
N TRP A 44 9.68 -11.57 20.89
CA TRP A 44 9.71 -11.32 19.45
C TRP A 44 9.72 -9.84 19.07
N ALA A 45 8.92 -8.99 19.73
CA ALA A 45 8.82 -7.57 19.37
C ALA A 45 10.18 -6.85 19.31
N PRO A 46 11.14 -7.07 20.24
CA PRO A 46 12.47 -6.48 20.13
C PRO A 46 13.24 -6.89 18.86
N VAL A 47 13.10 -8.14 18.42
CA VAL A 47 13.75 -8.65 17.19
C VAL A 47 13.13 -8.02 15.95
N GLU A 48 11.80 -7.93 15.92
CA GLU A 48 11.05 -7.26 14.85
C GLU A 48 11.46 -5.79 14.72
N LEU A 49 11.51 -5.07 15.84
CA LEU A 49 11.88 -3.66 15.86
C LEU A 49 13.34 -3.42 15.44
N GLN A 50 14.26 -4.31 15.78
CA GLN A 50 15.64 -4.24 15.30
C GLN A 50 15.74 -4.47 13.79
N GLY A 51 15.01 -5.45 13.25
CA GLY A 51 14.98 -5.71 11.80
C GLY A 51 14.46 -4.51 10.99
N LEU A 52 13.66 -3.65 11.61
CA LEU A 52 13.14 -2.40 11.03
C LEU A 52 14.01 -1.16 11.34
N GLY A 53 15.13 -1.32 12.05
CA GLY A 53 16.01 -0.21 12.43
C GLY A 53 15.41 0.76 13.46
N LEU A 54 14.42 0.32 14.26
CA LEU A 54 13.65 1.19 15.16
C LEU A 54 14.17 1.24 16.62
N VAL A 55 15.11 0.38 17.03
CA VAL A 55 15.61 0.29 18.43
C VAL A 55 17.15 0.25 18.48
N GLY A 56 17.74 0.70 19.62
CA GLY A 56 19.18 0.65 19.91
C GLY A 56 19.77 -0.76 20.14
N PRO A 57 20.99 -0.87 20.71
CA PRO A 57 22.09 -1.70 20.20
C PRO A 57 21.67 -3.10 19.72
N ASP A 58 22.19 -3.50 18.57
CA ASP A 58 21.87 -4.73 17.86
C ASP A 58 21.88 -5.97 18.77
N LEU A 59 20.76 -6.71 18.81
CA LEU A 59 20.80 -8.10 19.27
C LEU A 59 21.70 -8.87 18.30
N ASP A 60 22.63 -9.63 18.86
CA ASP A 60 23.42 -10.58 18.08
C ASP A 60 22.48 -11.57 17.34
N PRO A 61 22.76 -11.93 16.07
CA PRO A 61 21.90 -12.82 15.28
C PRO A 61 21.51 -14.12 15.98
N LYS A 62 22.40 -14.72 16.80
CA LYS A 62 22.06 -15.94 17.55
C LYS A 62 21.03 -15.66 18.65
N GLN A 63 21.14 -14.52 19.32
CA GLN A 63 20.16 -14.11 20.34
C GLN A 63 18.80 -13.80 19.70
N ALA A 64 18.79 -13.15 18.53
CA ALA A 64 17.58 -12.93 17.76
C ALA A 64 16.91 -14.25 17.39
N GLN A 65 17.66 -15.20 16.81
CA GLN A 65 17.15 -16.53 16.46
C GLN A 65 16.62 -17.30 17.67
N TYR A 66 17.35 -17.28 18.80
CA TYR A 66 16.91 -17.91 20.04
C TYR A 66 15.58 -17.32 20.53
N ARG A 67 15.45 -15.98 20.53
CA ARG A 67 14.21 -15.29 20.93
C ARG A 67 13.04 -15.64 20.03
N LEU A 68 13.23 -15.70 18.71
CA LEU A 68 12.18 -16.10 17.76
C LEU A 68 11.69 -17.53 18.00
N ARG A 69 12.62 -18.47 18.16
CA ARG A 69 12.28 -19.87 18.46
C ARG A 69 11.58 -20.03 19.81
N GLN A 70 12.06 -19.32 20.84
CA GLN A 70 11.40 -19.33 22.16
C GLN A 70 10.01 -18.69 22.10
N SER A 71 9.85 -17.60 21.36
CA SER A 71 8.55 -16.95 21.13
C SER A 71 7.56 -17.92 20.49
N CYS A 72 7.98 -18.64 19.44
CA CYS A 72 7.18 -19.66 18.77
C CYS A 72 6.69 -20.74 19.76
N LEU A 73 7.55 -21.25 20.66
CA LEU A 73 7.14 -22.23 21.68
C LEU A 73 6.06 -21.68 22.63
N PHE A 74 6.14 -20.42 23.02
CA PHE A 74 5.09 -19.78 23.84
C PHE A 74 3.77 -19.60 23.08
N LEU A 75 3.82 -19.31 21.78
CA LEU A 75 2.61 -19.22 20.96
C LEU A 75 1.96 -20.59 20.74
N GLU A 76 2.75 -21.63 20.51
CA GLU A 76 2.23 -23.00 20.42
C GLU A 76 1.58 -23.44 21.73
N ALA A 77 2.21 -23.12 22.87
CA ALA A 77 1.60 -23.34 24.18
C ALA A 77 0.30 -22.53 24.31
N ALA A 78 0.26 -21.26 23.88
CA ALA A 78 -0.96 -20.45 23.91
C ALA A 78 -2.09 -21.09 23.08
N ALA A 79 -1.76 -21.59 21.89
CA ALA A 79 -2.68 -22.27 20.98
C ALA A 79 -3.18 -23.62 21.53
N GLU A 80 -2.35 -24.36 22.29
CA GLU A 80 -2.78 -25.58 22.98
C GLU A 80 -3.74 -25.28 24.16
N PHE A 81 -3.53 -24.15 24.86
CA PHE A 81 -4.36 -23.70 25.97
C PHE A 81 -5.72 -23.13 25.57
N ASP A 82 -5.77 -22.49 24.39
CA ASP A 82 -7.00 -22.02 23.77
C ASP A 82 -6.86 -22.08 22.24
N PRO A 83 -7.31 -23.18 21.61
CA PRO A 83 -7.28 -23.32 20.15
C PRO A 83 -8.12 -22.27 19.41
N THR A 84 -9.00 -21.53 20.10
CA THR A 84 -9.82 -20.46 19.51
C THR A 84 -9.16 -19.09 19.57
N TYR A 85 -7.99 -18.98 20.20
CA TYR A 85 -7.25 -17.72 20.32
C TYR A 85 -6.50 -17.37 19.04
N ALA A 86 -7.23 -16.80 18.08
CA ALA A 86 -6.75 -16.50 16.73
C ALA A 86 -5.41 -15.73 16.64
N PRO A 87 -5.08 -14.74 17.50
CA PRO A 87 -3.80 -14.05 17.44
C PRO A 87 -2.58 -14.97 17.56
N ALA A 88 -2.68 -16.08 18.32
CA ALA A 88 -1.59 -17.04 18.42
C ALA A 88 -1.34 -17.76 17.08
N TRP A 89 -2.39 -18.20 16.39
CA TRP A 89 -2.26 -18.87 15.09
C TRP A 89 -1.75 -17.92 14.00
N HIS A 90 -2.16 -16.65 14.04
CA HIS A 90 -1.64 -15.61 13.14
C HIS A 90 -0.12 -15.48 13.27
N ASP A 91 0.34 -15.28 14.51
CA ASP A 91 1.74 -15.04 14.82
C ASP A 91 2.61 -16.31 14.63
N LEU A 92 2.04 -17.50 14.87
CA LEU A 92 2.68 -18.78 14.54
C LEU A 92 2.94 -18.92 13.05
N THR A 93 1.94 -18.65 12.21
CA THR A 93 2.07 -18.71 10.75
C THR A 93 3.25 -17.83 10.31
N THR A 94 3.29 -16.59 10.81
CA THR A 94 4.37 -15.64 10.52
C THR A 94 5.74 -16.17 10.96
N LEU A 95 5.86 -16.67 12.19
CA LEU A 95 7.14 -17.17 12.71
C LEU A 95 7.63 -18.42 11.97
N TYR A 96 6.75 -19.37 11.64
CA TYR A 96 7.13 -20.58 10.92
C TYR A 96 7.68 -20.29 9.51
N THR A 97 7.22 -19.21 8.87
CA THR A 97 7.72 -18.75 7.56
C THR A 97 9.03 -17.95 7.63
N THR A 98 9.57 -17.68 8.82
CA THR A 98 10.87 -16.99 8.95
C THR A 98 12.05 -17.94 8.76
N ASP A 99 13.17 -17.45 8.25
CA ASP A 99 14.43 -18.22 8.11
C ASP A 99 14.92 -18.84 9.42
N ALA A 100 14.58 -18.22 10.56
CA ALA A 100 14.98 -18.69 11.89
C ALA A 100 14.38 -20.07 12.23
N ILE A 101 13.19 -20.37 11.71
CA ILE A 101 12.41 -21.59 11.99
C ILE A 101 12.25 -22.44 10.73
N ASN A 102 11.78 -21.83 9.63
CA ASN A 102 11.60 -22.43 8.31
C ASN A 102 10.90 -23.81 8.37
N ASP A 103 9.61 -23.80 8.74
CA ASP A 103 8.78 -25.00 8.89
C ASP A 103 7.48 -24.87 8.06
N PRO A 104 7.52 -25.16 6.75
CA PRO A 104 6.41 -24.93 5.83
C PRO A 104 5.15 -25.74 6.20
N ASN A 105 5.32 -26.95 6.74
CA ASN A 105 4.20 -27.82 7.12
C ASN A 105 3.43 -27.23 8.30
N ARG A 106 4.14 -26.80 9.36
CA ARG A 106 3.48 -26.16 10.50
C ARG A 106 2.96 -24.77 10.18
N ALA A 107 3.60 -24.04 9.26
CA ALA A 107 3.06 -22.80 8.72
C ALA A 107 1.69 -23.03 8.06
N ALA A 108 1.57 -24.07 7.23
CA ALA A 108 0.31 -24.43 6.57
C ALA A 108 -0.77 -24.85 7.58
N ASP A 109 -0.42 -25.65 8.58
CA ASP A 109 -1.36 -26.05 9.65
C ASP A 109 -1.86 -24.83 10.45
N ALA A 110 -0.95 -23.94 10.85
CA ALA A 110 -1.29 -22.71 11.57
C ALA A 110 -2.15 -21.76 10.74
N LEU A 111 -1.83 -21.61 9.45
CA LEU A 111 -2.62 -20.82 8.50
C LEU A 111 -4.04 -21.38 8.39
N SER A 112 -4.17 -22.70 8.21
CA SER A 112 -5.47 -23.37 8.10
C SER A 112 -6.35 -23.09 9.33
N LEU A 113 -5.79 -23.26 10.53
CA LEU A 113 -6.50 -22.99 11.78
C LEU A 113 -6.85 -21.50 11.93
N PHE A 114 -5.94 -20.61 11.55
CA PHE A 114 -6.20 -19.18 11.58
C PHE A 114 -7.33 -18.77 10.63
N THR A 115 -7.33 -19.23 9.38
CA THR A 115 -8.37 -18.91 8.39
C THR A 115 -9.75 -19.44 8.80
N ILE A 116 -9.84 -20.52 9.58
CA ILE A 116 -11.11 -20.97 10.16
C ILE A 116 -11.65 -19.95 11.17
N LEU A 117 -10.77 -19.37 12.00
CA LEU A 117 -11.14 -18.43 13.06
C LEU A 117 -11.39 -17.02 12.51
N ASN A 118 -10.61 -16.60 11.51
CA ASN A 118 -10.65 -15.29 10.87
C ASN A 118 -10.64 -15.44 9.33
N PRO A 119 -11.76 -15.84 8.72
CA PRO A 119 -11.83 -16.11 7.27
C PRO A 119 -11.65 -14.87 6.40
N ASP A 120 -11.81 -13.70 7.00
CA ASP A 120 -11.76 -12.40 6.33
C ASP A 120 -10.34 -11.84 6.19
N ASP A 121 -9.35 -12.41 6.88
CA ASP A 121 -7.95 -12.01 6.80
C ASP A 121 -7.27 -12.73 5.62
N GLN A 122 -6.83 -11.93 4.66
CA GLN A 122 -6.27 -12.36 3.40
C GLN A 122 -4.74 -12.29 3.41
N GLN A 123 -4.14 -11.52 4.33
CA GLN A 123 -2.72 -11.19 4.27
C GLN A 123 -1.84 -12.41 4.49
N LEU A 124 -2.19 -13.28 5.44
CA LEU A 124 -1.40 -14.48 5.70
C LEU A 124 -1.43 -15.48 4.55
N ILE A 125 -2.53 -15.52 3.78
CA ILE A 125 -2.61 -16.35 2.57
C ILE A 125 -1.61 -15.86 1.53
N LYS A 126 -1.54 -14.53 1.34
CA LYS A 126 -0.55 -13.91 0.45
C LYS A 126 0.88 -14.21 0.92
N THR A 127 1.18 -14.00 2.20
CA THR A 127 2.51 -14.29 2.78
C THR A 127 2.89 -15.76 2.58
N TRP A 128 1.98 -16.69 2.84
CA TRP A 128 2.22 -18.12 2.66
C TRP A 128 2.43 -18.52 1.20
N LEU A 129 1.66 -17.96 0.26
CA LEU A 129 1.85 -18.20 -1.17
C LEU A 129 3.21 -17.71 -1.64
N SER A 130 3.59 -16.48 -1.28
CA SER A 130 4.91 -15.92 -1.61
C SER A 130 6.03 -16.79 -1.03
N TYR A 131 5.97 -17.10 0.25
CA TYR A 131 6.92 -17.99 0.91
C TYR A 131 7.02 -19.36 0.21
N SER A 132 5.89 -19.97 -0.15
CA SER A 132 5.87 -21.28 -0.82
C SER A 132 6.46 -21.24 -2.23
N LEU A 133 6.24 -20.15 -2.97
CA LEU A 133 6.81 -19.96 -4.31
C LEU A 133 8.32 -19.72 -4.26
N ASP A 134 8.79 -18.95 -3.27
CA ASP A 134 10.21 -18.64 -3.10
C ASP A 134 11.05 -19.88 -2.75
N HIS A 135 10.44 -20.90 -2.15
CA HIS A 135 11.07 -22.18 -1.81
C HIS A 135 11.11 -23.20 -2.98
N LEU A 136 10.51 -22.87 -4.12
CA LEU A 136 10.57 -23.71 -5.31
C LEU A 136 11.61 -23.15 -6.28
N ASP A 137 12.56 -23.98 -6.68
CA ASP A 137 13.70 -23.56 -7.50
C ASP A 137 13.37 -23.46 -9.00
N ASP A 138 12.30 -24.09 -9.46
CA ASP A 138 11.95 -24.17 -10.87
C ASP A 138 10.55 -23.61 -11.19
N ARG A 139 10.41 -23.06 -12.40
CA ARG A 139 9.19 -22.43 -12.89
C ARG A 139 8.01 -23.42 -12.97
N GLU A 140 8.24 -24.66 -13.38
CA GLU A 140 7.18 -25.66 -13.56
C GLU A 140 6.53 -26.02 -12.21
N SER A 141 7.33 -26.22 -11.17
CA SER A 141 6.86 -26.44 -9.81
C SER A 141 6.07 -25.24 -9.28
N ARG A 142 6.55 -24.01 -9.52
CA ARG A 142 5.84 -22.78 -9.12
C ARG A 142 4.50 -22.62 -9.83
N GLU A 143 4.47 -22.90 -11.13
CA GLU A 143 3.24 -22.89 -11.92
C GLU A 143 2.24 -23.94 -11.42
N ASN A 144 2.69 -25.18 -11.21
CA ASN A 144 1.87 -26.27 -10.70
C ASN A 144 1.30 -25.94 -9.30
N LEU A 145 2.11 -25.34 -8.42
CA LEU A 145 1.63 -24.88 -7.10
C LEU A 145 0.49 -23.86 -7.25
N LEU A 146 0.65 -22.85 -8.11
CA LEU A 146 -0.40 -21.86 -8.35
C LEU A 146 -1.67 -22.49 -8.91
N LEU A 147 -1.55 -23.34 -9.93
CA LEU A 147 -2.70 -24.02 -10.56
C LEU A 147 -3.47 -24.89 -9.56
N GLN A 148 -2.77 -25.61 -8.67
CA GLN A 148 -3.39 -26.43 -7.63
C GLN A 148 -4.15 -25.60 -6.59
N ASN A 149 -3.64 -24.42 -6.25
CA ASN A 149 -4.24 -23.55 -5.24
C ASN A 149 -5.27 -22.57 -5.81
N LEU A 150 -5.29 -22.35 -7.14
CA LEU A 150 -6.08 -21.32 -7.80
C LEU A 150 -7.57 -21.38 -7.43
N ALA A 151 -8.17 -22.58 -7.44
CA ALA A 151 -9.58 -22.76 -7.08
C ALA A 151 -9.89 -22.30 -5.64
N GLY A 152 -8.98 -22.55 -4.69
CA GLY A 152 -9.12 -22.13 -3.30
C GLY A 152 -8.99 -20.61 -3.11
N LEU A 153 -8.30 -19.93 -4.04
CA LEU A 153 -8.11 -18.48 -3.99
C LEU A 153 -9.33 -17.69 -4.50
N SER A 154 -10.32 -18.34 -5.11
CA SER A 154 -11.51 -17.66 -5.67
C SER A 154 -12.33 -16.84 -4.65
N GLU A 155 -12.23 -17.15 -3.35
CA GLU A 155 -12.85 -16.36 -2.27
C GLU A 155 -12.05 -15.08 -1.92
N TYR A 156 -10.85 -14.91 -2.50
CA TYR A 156 -9.93 -13.80 -2.27
C TYR A 156 -9.59 -13.10 -3.60
N PRO A 157 -10.48 -12.24 -4.14
CA PRO A 157 -10.38 -11.74 -5.51
C PRO A 157 -9.05 -11.08 -5.88
N LEU A 158 -8.47 -10.30 -4.97
CA LEU A 158 -7.18 -9.66 -5.23
C LEU A 158 -6.03 -10.66 -5.32
N ILE A 159 -5.98 -11.64 -4.41
CA ILE A 159 -4.93 -12.67 -4.39
C ILE A 159 -5.10 -13.62 -5.58
N TYR A 160 -6.33 -14.00 -5.90
CA TYR A 160 -6.67 -14.77 -7.11
C TYR A 160 -6.19 -14.04 -8.37
N SER A 161 -6.50 -12.75 -8.46
CA SER A 161 -6.06 -11.89 -9.57
C SER A 161 -4.53 -11.84 -9.67
N GLN A 162 -3.81 -11.70 -8.55
CA GLN A 162 -2.34 -11.73 -8.53
C GLN A 162 -1.77 -13.09 -8.97
N ALA A 163 -2.38 -14.19 -8.52
CA ALA A 163 -2.01 -15.53 -8.94
C ALA A 163 -2.20 -15.74 -10.45
N LEU A 164 -3.33 -15.25 -11.01
CA LEU A 164 -3.57 -15.26 -12.46
C LEU A 164 -2.55 -14.42 -13.22
N THR A 165 -2.18 -13.23 -12.72
CA THR A 165 -1.11 -12.44 -13.33
C THR A 165 0.21 -13.21 -13.35
N GLN A 166 0.57 -13.88 -12.26
CA GLN A 166 1.79 -14.69 -12.22
C GLN A 166 1.74 -15.88 -13.18
N LEU A 167 0.59 -16.55 -13.32
CA LEU A 167 0.38 -17.59 -14.33
C LEU A 167 0.51 -17.05 -15.76
N GLY A 168 0.01 -15.83 -16.02
CA GLY A 168 0.21 -15.14 -17.29
C GLY A 168 1.68 -14.86 -17.60
N ILE A 169 2.47 -14.49 -16.60
CA ILE A 169 3.94 -14.33 -16.73
C ILE A 169 4.59 -15.67 -17.09
N TYR A 170 4.23 -16.76 -16.41
CA TYR A 170 4.74 -18.10 -16.76
C TYR A 170 4.32 -18.56 -18.16
N ALA A 171 3.14 -18.15 -18.64
CA ALA A 171 2.71 -18.39 -20.02
C ALA A 171 3.58 -17.61 -21.03
N LEU A 172 3.94 -16.35 -20.74
CA LEU A 172 4.89 -15.58 -21.56
C LEU A 172 6.26 -16.22 -21.61
N GLU A 173 6.78 -16.69 -20.47
CA GLU A 173 8.06 -17.41 -20.42
C GLU A 173 8.05 -18.71 -21.24
N LYS A 174 6.87 -19.31 -21.47
CA LYS A 174 6.67 -20.45 -22.39
C LYS A 174 6.52 -20.05 -23.85
N GLY A 175 6.37 -18.76 -24.15
CA GLY A 175 6.05 -18.26 -25.48
C GLY A 175 4.57 -18.36 -25.85
N PHE A 176 3.68 -18.60 -24.89
CA PHE A 176 2.23 -18.69 -25.11
C PHE A 176 1.56 -17.34 -24.85
N ILE A 177 1.62 -16.45 -25.85
CA ILE A 177 0.97 -15.13 -25.78
C ILE A 177 -0.56 -15.29 -25.86
N GLU A 178 -1.01 -16.01 -26.89
CA GLU A 178 -2.44 -16.32 -27.13
C GLU A 178 -2.76 -17.74 -26.65
N ASP A 179 -4.05 -18.03 -26.48
CA ASP A 179 -4.53 -19.34 -26.05
C ASP A 179 -4.07 -20.44 -27.05
N PRO A 180 -3.28 -21.43 -26.60
CA PRO A 180 -2.91 -22.55 -27.46
C PRO A 180 -4.16 -23.37 -27.85
N PRO A 181 -4.14 -24.08 -28.99
CA PRO A 181 -5.26 -24.93 -29.40
C PRO A 181 -5.59 -25.93 -28.28
N ALA A 182 -6.88 -26.03 -27.96
CA ALA A 182 -7.36 -26.83 -26.84
C ALA A 182 -6.85 -28.29 -26.94
N SER A 183 -6.02 -28.70 -25.98
CA SER A 183 -5.67 -30.10 -25.78
C SER A 183 -6.75 -30.77 -24.92
N PRO A 184 -7.18 -32.00 -25.24
CA PRO A 184 -8.19 -32.72 -24.45
C PRO A 184 -7.76 -32.98 -22.99
N ASP A 185 -6.46 -32.89 -22.68
CA ASP A 185 -5.93 -33.27 -21.37
C ASP A 185 -5.70 -32.08 -20.41
N GLN A 186 -5.66 -30.82 -20.87
CA GLN A 186 -5.55 -29.63 -20.02
C GLN A 186 -6.12 -28.36 -20.70
N PRO A 187 -6.97 -27.56 -20.02
CA PRO A 187 -7.26 -26.19 -20.46
C PRO A 187 -6.02 -25.32 -20.22
N SER A 188 -5.30 -25.01 -21.29
CA SER A 188 -4.16 -24.09 -21.26
C SER A 188 -4.60 -22.72 -21.76
N PHE A 189 -4.59 -21.72 -20.89
CA PHE A 189 -4.73 -20.31 -21.26
C PHE A 189 -3.36 -19.73 -21.66
N GLY A 190 -3.36 -18.83 -22.64
CA GLY A 190 -2.24 -17.96 -22.97
C GLY A 190 -2.16 -16.77 -22.01
N ALA A 191 -1.07 -16.03 -22.10
CA ALA A 191 -0.79 -14.89 -21.25
C ALA A 191 -1.90 -13.82 -21.30
N ARG A 192 -2.42 -13.49 -22.49
CA ARG A 192 -3.47 -12.46 -22.65
C ARG A 192 -4.75 -12.82 -21.89
N SER A 193 -5.21 -14.07 -22.00
CA SER A 193 -6.39 -14.56 -21.28
C SER A 193 -6.18 -14.51 -19.77
N TYR A 194 -4.99 -14.91 -19.27
CA TYR A 194 -4.68 -14.81 -17.85
C TYR A 194 -4.70 -13.37 -17.33
N PHE A 195 -4.08 -12.43 -18.04
CA PHE A 195 -4.08 -11.03 -17.60
C PHE A 195 -5.47 -10.39 -17.68
N GLY A 196 -6.23 -10.65 -18.74
CA GLY A 196 -7.61 -10.18 -18.89
C GLY A 196 -8.51 -10.71 -17.78
N GLN A 197 -8.39 -12.01 -17.47
CA GLN A 197 -9.11 -12.62 -16.35
C GLN A 197 -8.66 -12.01 -15.02
N ALA A 198 -7.37 -11.82 -14.79
CA ALA A 198 -6.84 -11.21 -13.57
C ALA A 198 -7.48 -9.84 -13.33
N PHE A 199 -7.49 -8.97 -14.34
CA PHE A 199 -8.10 -7.65 -14.21
C PHE A 199 -9.63 -7.71 -14.01
N SER A 200 -10.33 -8.63 -14.70
CA SER A 200 -11.77 -8.80 -14.55
C SER A 200 -12.19 -9.24 -13.14
N VAL A 201 -11.36 -10.04 -12.47
CA VAL A 201 -11.59 -10.51 -11.09
C VAL A 201 -11.36 -9.38 -10.10
N SER A 202 -10.29 -8.60 -10.29
CA SER A 202 -9.94 -7.50 -9.40
C SER A 202 -9.52 -6.28 -10.23
N GLY A 203 -10.40 -5.28 -10.25
CA GLY A 203 -10.13 -3.99 -10.89
C GLY A 203 -9.01 -3.17 -10.24
N TYR A 204 -8.36 -3.68 -9.19
CA TYR A 204 -7.22 -3.04 -8.52
C TYR A 204 -5.85 -3.60 -8.93
N ASN A 205 -5.80 -4.55 -9.86
CA ASN A 205 -4.55 -5.17 -10.29
C ASN A 205 -3.88 -4.37 -11.44
N ASP A 206 -3.10 -3.35 -11.07
CA ASP A 206 -2.31 -2.55 -12.03
C ASP A 206 -1.31 -3.41 -12.81
N SER A 207 -0.71 -4.42 -12.17
CA SER A 207 0.25 -5.31 -12.82
C SER A 207 -0.39 -6.07 -13.98
N ALA A 208 -1.62 -6.55 -13.84
CA ALA A 208 -2.33 -7.20 -14.94
C ALA A 208 -2.54 -6.25 -16.14
N LEU A 209 -3.00 -5.02 -15.89
CA LEU A 209 -3.17 -4.01 -16.95
C LEU A 209 -1.84 -3.64 -17.60
N ALA A 210 -0.78 -3.46 -16.81
CA ALA A 210 0.55 -3.17 -17.31
C ALA A 210 1.03 -4.26 -18.26
N GLN A 211 0.83 -5.53 -17.91
CA GLN A 211 1.21 -6.67 -18.76
C GLN A 211 0.38 -6.75 -20.03
N ILE A 212 -0.95 -6.50 -19.98
CA ILE A 212 -1.81 -6.46 -21.18
C ILE A 212 -1.29 -5.42 -22.18
N LEU A 213 -0.94 -4.22 -21.70
CA LEU A 213 -0.47 -3.11 -22.54
C LEU A 213 0.94 -3.32 -23.11
N MET A 214 1.70 -4.30 -22.60
CA MET A 214 3.00 -4.68 -23.15
C MET A 214 2.89 -5.71 -24.29
N LEU A 215 1.73 -6.36 -24.46
CA LEU A 215 1.52 -7.34 -25.53
C LEU A 215 1.14 -6.65 -26.84
N ASP A 216 1.74 -7.10 -27.95
CA ASP A 216 1.33 -6.67 -29.29
C ASP A 216 -0.15 -6.99 -29.52
N LEU A 217 -0.85 -6.18 -30.31
CA LEU A 217 -2.24 -6.45 -30.67
C LEU A 217 -2.31 -7.75 -31.51
N PRO A 218 -3.26 -8.66 -31.23
CA PRO A 218 -3.33 -9.94 -31.94
C PRO A 218 -3.56 -9.70 -33.43
N LEU A 219 -2.66 -10.25 -34.26
CA LEU A 219 -2.66 -10.06 -35.72
C LEU A 219 -3.49 -11.09 -36.50
N GLN A 220 -4.11 -12.08 -35.84
CA GLN A 220 -4.87 -13.15 -36.50
C GLN A 220 -6.06 -13.62 -35.67
N ASP A 221 -7.19 -13.86 -36.34
CA ASP A 221 -8.38 -14.50 -35.78
C ASP A 221 -8.16 -16.03 -35.72
N PRO A 222 -8.47 -16.71 -34.59
CA PRO A 222 -8.39 -18.17 -34.48
C PRO A 222 -9.32 -18.93 -35.44
N SER A 223 -10.24 -18.27 -36.14
CA SER A 223 -11.31 -18.92 -36.93
C SER A 223 -11.13 -18.93 -38.46
N GLY A 224 -10.08 -18.32 -39.02
CA GLY A 224 -9.75 -18.38 -40.46
C GLY A 224 -9.30 -17.04 -41.07
N PRO A 225 -9.06 -16.97 -42.39
CA PRO A 225 -8.65 -15.74 -43.05
C PRO A 225 -9.80 -14.72 -43.06
N LEU A 226 -9.61 -13.61 -42.33
CA LEU A 226 -10.52 -12.47 -42.30
C LEU A 226 -10.54 -11.74 -43.64
N THR A 227 -11.69 -11.17 -44.01
CA THR A 227 -11.74 -10.17 -45.09
C THR A 227 -11.03 -8.87 -44.64
N PRO A 228 -10.54 -8.03 -45.58
CA PRO A 228 -9.89 -6.76 -45.23
C PRO A 228 -10.76 -5.83 -44.36
N GLN A 229 -12.08 -5.86 -44.55
CA GLN A 229 -13.02 -5.06 -43.78
C GLN A 229 -13.18 -5.60 -42.34
N GLN A 230 -13.32 -6.92 -42.18
CA GLN A 230 -13.39 -7.53 -40.84
C GLN A 230 -12.06 -7.40 -40.08
N SER A 231 -10.93 -7.46 -40.79
CA SER A 231 -9.61 -7.20 -40.20
C SER A 231 -9.49 -5.76 -39.70
N ALA A 232 -10.01 -4.79 -40.46
CA ALA A 232 -10.00 -3.37 -40.05
C ALA A 232 -10.93 -3.13 -38.85
N GLU A 233 -12.12 -3.74 -38.83
CA GLU A 233 -13.07 -3.65 -37.71
C GLU A 233 -12.49 -4.28 -36.43
N LEU A 234 -11.87 -5.46 -36.52
CA LEU A 234 -11.21 -6.12 -35.40
C LEU A 234 -10.03 -5.28 -34.87
N GLN A 235 -9.18 -4.76 -35.75
CA GLN A 235 -8.08 -3.87 -35.36
C GLN A 235 -8.60 -2.61 -34.65
N GLN A 236 -9.71 -2.04 -35.14
CA GLN A 236 -10.31 -0.87 -34.51
C GLN A 236 -10.87 -1.20 -33.12
N GLN A 237 -11.52 -2.34 -32.94
CA GLN A 237 -12.00 -2.79 -31.63
C GLN A 237 -10.86 -3.02 -30.64
N LEU A 238 -9.80 -3.71 -31.07
CA LEU A 238 -8.63 -3.97 -30.25
C LEU A 238 -7.89 -2.69 -29.88
N GLN A 239 -7.80 -1.72 -30.80
CA GLN A 239 -7.22 -0.41 -30.51
C GLN A 239 -8.07 0.36 -29.47
N GLN A 240 -9.40 0.34 -29.60
CA GLN A 240 -10.30 0.96 -28.62
C GLN A 240 -10.16 0.32 -27.23
N GLU A 241 -9.99 -0.99 -27.16
CA GLU A 241 -9.75 -1.71 -25.90
C GLU A 241 -8.39 -1.35 -25.29
N TYR A 242 -7.33 -1.29 -26.11
CA TYR A 242 -6.01 -0.84 -25.67
C TYR A 242 -6.04 0.59 -25.11
N ASP A 243 -6.71 1.50 -25.83
CA ASP A 243 -6.91 2.89 -25.44
C ASP A 243 -7.65 2.97 -24.09
N LEU A 244 -8.73 2.20 -23.92
CA LEU A 244 -9.46 2.10 -22.66
C LEU A 244 -8.58 1.60 -21.52
N TYR A 245 -7.83 0.51 -21.71
CA TYR A 245 -6.92 -0.03 -20.69
C TYR A 245 -5.80 0.92 -20.32
N SER A 246 -5.28 1.69 -21.29
CA SER A 246 -4.25 2.69 -21.02
C SER A 246 -4.76 3.78 -20.07
N ALA A 247 -5.97 4.29 -20.30
CA ALA A 247 -6.60 5.29 -19.44
C ALA A 247 -6.94 4.71 -18.06
N LEU A 248 -7.49 3.48 -18.02
CA LEU A 248 -7.83 2.79 -16.76
C LEU A 248 -6.60 2.51 -15.91
N ARG A 249 -5.47 2.14 -16.51
CA ARG A 249 -4.22 1.90 -15.78
C ARG A 249 -3.76 3.14 -15.02
N TRP A 250 -3.66 4.27 -15.70
CA TRP A 250 -3.24 5.52 -15.06
C TRP A 250 -4.24 6.01 -14.03
N ARG A 251 -5.55 5.85 -14.31
CA ARG A 251 -6.61 6.15 -13.36
C ARG A 251 -6.54 5.29 -12.10
N LEU A 252 -6.24 3.99 -12.26
CA LEU A 252 -6.07 3.05 -11.17
C LEU A 252 -4.85 3.40 -10.31
N ARG A 253 -3.71 3.72 -10.92
CA ARG A 253 -2.52 4.17 -10.19
C ARG A 253 -2.81 5.40 -9.32
N LEU A 254 -3.54 6.38 -9.85
CA LEU A 254 -3.97 7.54 -9.04
C LEU A 254 -4.96 7.17 -7.93
N ARG A 255 -5.86 6.21 -8.16
CA ARG A 255 -6.77 5.72 -7.12
C ARG A 255 -6.00 5.08 -5.97
N ASN A 256 -5.01 4.27 -6.32
CA ASN A 256 -4.16 3.53 -5.39
C ASN A 256 -3.21 4.47 -4.63
N ASN A 257 -2.67 5.47 -5.32
CA ASN A 257 -1.79 6.48 -4.76
C ASN A 257 -2.07 7.85 -5.41
N PRO A 258 -2.90 8.71 -4.78
CA PRO A 258 -3.21 10.04 -5.27
C PRO A 258 -1.99 11.00 -5.35
N TYR A 259 -0.85 10.63 -4.77
CA TYR A 259 0.41 11.38 -4.85
C TYR A 259 1.31 10.93 -6.01
N ASP A 260 0.88 9.99 -6.86
CA ASP A 260 1.69 9.48 -7.98
C ASP A 260 1.87 10.56 -9.07
N LEU A 261 2.96 11.32 -8.94
CA LEU A 261 3.37 12.39 -9.86
C LEU A 261 3.66 11.89 -11.28
N SER A 262 3.90 10.58 -11.46
CA SER A 262 4.10 10.00 -12.79
C SER A 262 2.77 9.62 -13.45
N ALA A 263 1.81 9.10 -12.68
CA ALA A 263 0.53 8.67 -13.22
C ALA A 263 -0.35 9.84 -13.67
N LEU A 264 -0.27 10.98 -12.98
CA LEU A 264 -1.15 12.12 -13.23
C LEU A 264 -0.93 12.77 -14.61
N PRO A 265 0.29 13.16 -15.01
CA PRO A 265 0.53 13.69 -16.36
C PRO A 265 0.23 12.66 -17.45
N ASN A 266 0.59 11.38 -17.22
CA ASN A 266 0.31 10.31 -18.17
C ASN A 266 -1.20 10.06 -18.36
N LEU A 267 -2.00 10.17 -17.30
CA LEU A 267 -3.46 10.11 -17.41
C LEU A 267 -3.98 11.27 -18.25
N ILE A 268 -3.53 12.50 -17.97
CA ILE A 268 -3.92 13.70 -18.73
C ILE A 268 -3.57 13.51 -20.21
N ASP A 269 -2.33 13.11 -20.52
CA ASP A 269 -1.88 12.88 -21.89
C ASP A 269 -2.67 11.81 -22.60
N THR A 270 -2.97 10.70 -21.91
CA THR A 270 -3.78 9.62 -22.44
C THR A 270 -5.19 10.11 -22.74
N LEU A 271 -5.86 10.78 -21.79
CA LEU A 271 -7.21 11.31 -21.97
C LEU A 271 -7.29 12.33 -23.11
N GLU A 272 -6.33 13.26 -23.18
CA GLU A 272 -6.31 14.23 -24.28
C GLU A 272 -5.95 13.58 -25.62
N GLY A 273 -5.12 12.53 -25.64
CA GLY A 273 -4.84 11.72 -26.82
C GLY A 273 -6.10 11.01 -27.36
N LEU A 274 -6.99 10.60 -26.44
CA LEU A 274 -8.31 10.04 -26.75
C LEU A 274 -9.38 11.10 -27.03
N GLY A 275 -9.02 12.38 -27.09
CA GLY A 275 -9.96 13.48 -27.31
C GLY A 275 -10.89 13.77 -26.13
N ARG A 276 -10.64 13.21 -24.95
CA ARG A 276 -11.45 13.39 -23.73
C ARG A 276 -10.98 14.59 -22.91
N TYR A 277 -10.88 15.74 -23.56
CA TYR A 277 -10.34 16.97 -22.96
C TYR A 277 -11.11 17.42 -21.71
N GLN A 278 -12.44 17.34 -21.69
CA GLN A 278 -13.24 17.73 -20.52
C GLN A 278 -12.90 16.90 -19.28
N LEU A 279 -12.64 15.60 -19.46
CA LEU A 279 -12.23 14.71 -18.38
C LEU A 279 -10.80 15.02 -17.94
N ALA A 280 -9.89 15.25 -18.89
CA ALA A 280 -8.51 15.66 -18.60
C ALA A 280 -8.45 16.96 -17.77
N GLN A 281 -9.31 17.95 -18.07
CA GLN A 281 -9.38 19.22 -17.34
C GLN A 281 -9.62 19.04 -15.83
N GLN A 282 -10.34 17.99 -15.42
CA GLN A 282 -10.65 17.73 -14.00
C GLN A 282 -9.43 17.33 -13.18
N TYR A 283 -8.35 16.89 -13.82
CA TYR A 283 -7.12 16.41 -13.16
C TYR A 283 -6.05 17.49 -12.96
N TYR A 284 -6.12 18.59 -13.73
CA TYR A 284 -5.17 19.70 -13.58
C TYR A 284 -5.20 20.37 -12.19
N PRO A 285 -6.37 20.64 -11.56
CA PRO A 285 -6.40 21.18 -10.21
C PRO A 285 -5.65 20.33 -9.19
N HIS A 286 -5.80 19.00 -9.28
CA HIS A 286 -5.08 18.06 -8.43
C HIS A 286 -3.57 18.13 -8.65
N ALA A 287 -3.15 18.22 -9.91
CA ALA A 287 -1.74 18.38 -10.25
C ALA A 287 -1.15 19.68 -9.67
N TYR A 288 -1.92 20.76 -9.67
CA TYR A 288 -1.52 22.02 -9.04
C TYR A 288 -1.37 21.89 -7.52
N THR A 289 -2.27 21.16 -6.87
CA THR A 289 -2.17 20.88 -5.43
C THR A 289 -0.89 20.09 -5.10
N LEU A 290 -0.58 19.05 -5.87
CA LEU A 290 0.62 18.23 -5.64
C LEU A 290 1.92 19.03 -5.89
N LEU A 291 1.99 19.80 -6.97
CA LEU A 291 3.20 20.58 -7.28
C LEU A 291 3.42 21.73 -6.31
N THR A 292 2.36 22.41 -5.88
CA THR A 292 2.47 23.47 -4.86
C THR A 292 2.96 22.89 -3.53
N SER A 293 2.39 21.76 -3.07
CA SER A 293 2.81 21.13 -1.82
C SER A 293 4.24 20.57 -1.87
N ALA A 294 4.69 20.05 -3.02
CA ALA A 294 6.09 19.65 -3.22
C ALA A 294 7.05 20.84 -3.18
N SER A 295 6.67 21.98 -3.77
CA SER A 295 7.50 23.20 -3.78
C SER A 295 7.73 23.81 -2.40
N GLU A 296 6.83 23.57 -1.44
CA GLU A 296 6.98 24.02 -0.05
C GLU A 296 7.98 23.17 0.75
N LEU A 297 8.31 21.96 0.26
CA LEU A 297 9.20 20.99 0.91
C LEU A 297 10.63 20.98 0.33
N GLU A 298 10.81 21.38 -0.93
CA GLU A 298 12.11 21.38 -1.63
C GLU A 298 12.79 22.75 -1.68
N THR A 299 14.12 22.75 -1.62
CA THR A 299 14.97 23.97 -1.65
C THR A 299 15.03 24.66 -3.02
N THR A 300 14.46 24.09 -4.09
CA THR A 300 14.46 24.63 -5.46
C THR A 300 13.07 25.08 -5.91
N ILE A 301 12.54 26.09 -5.20
CA ILE A 301 11.24 26.74 -5.50
C ILE A 301 11.09 27.11 -6.99
N ASP A 302 12.18 27.53 -7.65
CA ASP A 302 12.18 27.97 -9.04
C ASP A 302 11.84 26.86 -10.07
N GLU A 303 12.25 25.61 -9.82
CA GLU A 303 11.99 24.48 -10.73
C GLU A 303 10.53 24.04 -10.66
N SER A 304 9.97 23.97 -9.45
CA SER A 304 8.57 23.63 -9.23
C SER A 304 7.61 24.69 -9.80
N LEU A 305 7.95 25.98 -9.68
CA LEU A 305 7.18 27.06 -10.31
C LEU A 305 7.26 27.01 -11.84
N ALA A 306 8.42 26.66 -12.42
CA ALA A 306 8.56 26.49 -13.86
C ALA A 306 7.70 25.33 -14.37
N LEU A 307 7.67 24.20 -13.67
CA LEU A 307 6.84 23.04 -14.01
C LEU A 307 5.34 23.37 -13.91
N LEU A 308 4.93 24.08 -12.85
CA LEU A 308 3.55 24.56 -12.69
C LEU A 308 3.12 25.43 -13.87
N ARG A 309 4.00 26.36 -14.31
CA ARG A 309 3.74 27.21 -15.48
C ARG A 309 3.61 26.40 -16.76
N GLN A 310 4.49 25.43 -17.00
CA GLN A 310 4.39 24.52 -18.16
C GLN A 310 3.08 23.75 -18.16
N LEU A 311 2.64 23.28 -16.99
CA LEU A 311 1.38 22.56 -16.84
C LEU A 311 0.16 23.43 -17.15
N LYS A 312 0.15 24.70 -16.71
CA LYS A 312 -0.90 25.67 -17.07
C LYS A 312 -0.94 25.98 -18.56
N ILE A 313 0.23 26.09 -19.21
CA ILE A 313 0.33 26.28 -20.67
C ILE A 313 -0.30 25.08 -21.40
N LYS A 314 0.01 23.87 -20.95
CA LYS A 314 -0.59 22.63 -21.47
C LYS A 314 -2.09 22.61 -21.26
N GLN A 315 -2.57 22.95 -20.05
CA GLN A 315 -4.00 23.03 -19.73
C GLN A 315 -4.73 23.99 -20.67
N LEU A 316 -4.16 25.17 -20.90
CA LEU A 316 -4.73 26.20 -21.77
C LEU A 316 -4.89 25.68 -23.21
N SER A 317 -3.85 25.07 -23.78
CA SER A 317 -3.91 24.47 -25.12
C SER A 317 -4.94 23.33 -25.18
N GLY A 318 -4.97 22.45 -24.18
CA GLY A 318 -5.94 21.37 -24.06
C GLY A 318 -7.38 21.89 -23.94
N ALA A 319 -7.62 22.94 -23.17
CA ALA A 319 -8.94 23.57 -23.00
C ALA A 319 -9.45 24.19 -24.31
N TYR A 320 -8.59 24.90 -25.03
CA TYR A 320 -8.95 25.44 -26.35
C TYR A 320 -9.26 24.32 -27.34
N THR A 321 -8.39 23.32 -27.46
CA THR A 321 -8.56 22.19 -28.38
C THR A 321 -9.82 21.38 -28.07
N GLY A 322 -10.13 21.21 -26.78
CA GLY A 322 -11.33 20.54 -26.27
C GLY A 322 -12.61 21.35 -26.38
N LYS A 323 -12.56 22.56 -26.96
CA LYS A 323 -13.69 23.50 -27.06
C LYS A 323 -14.26 23.95 -25.70
N ILE A 324 -13.43 23.97 -24.68
CA ILE A 324 -13.75 24.40 -23.31
C ILE A 324 -13.34 25.87 -23.17
N HIS A 325 -13.96 26.72 -24.00
CA HIS A 325 -13.49 28.08 -24.25
C HIS A 325 -13.57 28.98 -23.01
N THR A 326 -14.54 28.77 -22.11
CA THR A 326 -14.63 29.52 -20.85
C THR A 326 -13.40 29.31 -19.97
N ASP A 327 -12.99 28.05 -19.78
CA ASP A 327 -11.81 27.71 -18.97
C ASP A 327 -10.53 28.22 -19.67
N SER A 328 -10.48 28.10 -21.00
CA SER A 328 -9.37 28.64 -21.80
C SER A 328 -9.22 30.16 -21.63
N ILE A 329 -10.32 30.90 -21.53
CA ILE A 329 -10.29 32.36 -21.31
C ILE A 329 -9.72 32.67 -19.92
N VAL A 330 -10.20 31.99 -18.89
CA VAL A 330 -9.75 32.20 -17.51
C VAL A 330 -8.25 31.90 -17.38
N LEU A 331 -7.81 30.76 -17.90
CA LEU A 331 -6.39 30.35 -17.86
C LEU A 331 -5.49 31.31 -18.64
N ALA A 332 -5.92 31.76 -19.82
CA ALA A 332 -5.15 32.72 -20.61
C ALA A 332 -5.05 34.07 -19.88
N GLN A 333 -6.13 34.54 -19.26
CA GLN A 333 -6.12 35.77 -18.46
C GLN A 333 -5.19 35.67 -17.26
N GLU A 334 -5.19 34.54 -16.56
CA GLU A 334 -4.29 34.27 -15.44
C GLU A 334 -2.82 34.32 -15.87
N LEU A 335 -2.46 33.59 -16.93
CA LEU A 335 -1.09 33.54 -17.46
C LEU A 335 -0.62 34.90 -18.02
N LEU A 336 -1.53 35.74 -18.50
CA LEU A 336 -1.24 37.10 -18.96
C LEU A 336 -1.01 38.09 -17.81
N GLN A 337 -1.34 37.76 -16.55
CA GLN A 337 -0.96 38.60 -15.41
C GLN A 337 0.56 38.61 -15.23
N ASP A 338 1.20 37.45 -15.42
CA ASP A 338 2.65 37.28 -15.30
C ASP A 338 3.41 37.74 -16.56
N ASP A 339 2.82 37.55 -17.73
CA ASP A 339 3.42 37.94 -19.03
C ASP A 339 2.37 38.59 -19.95
N PRO A 340 2.04 39.88 -19.76
CA PRO A 340 0.95 40.56 -20.49
C PRO A 340 1.14 40.62 -22.01
N ASN A 341 2.38 40.50 -22.47
CA ASN A 341 2.74 40.58 -23.89
C ASN A 341 2.96 39.20 -24.51
N ASN A 342 2.67 38.12 -23.78
CA ASN A 342 2.80 36.78 -24.31
C ASN A 342 1.89 36.60 -25.53
N PHE A 343 2.49 36.38 -26.68
CA PHE A 343 1.77 36.30 -27.95
C PHE A 343 0.76 35.14 -27.96
N MET A 344 1.21 33.96 -27.55
CA MET A 344 0.43 32.72 -27.53
C MET A 344 -0.83 32.85 -26.65
N PHE A 345 -0.69 33.35 -25.42
CA PHE A 345 -1.83 33.50 -24.51
C PHE A 345 -2.86 34.49 -25.04
N ASN A 346 -2.42 35.60 -25.62
CA ASN A 346 -3.31 36.58 -26.24
C ASN A 346 -4.05 35.99 -27.47
N VAL A 347 -3.38 35.15 -28.26
CA VAL A 347 -4.01 34.46 -29.40
C VAL A 347 -5.11 33.50 -28.94
N LEU A 348 -4.79 32.60 -28.00
CA LEU A 348 -5.77 31.64 -27.47
C LEU A 348 -6.92 32.33 -26.73
N LEU A 349 -6.66 33.45 -26.04
CA LEU A 349 -7.68 34.28 -25.42
C LEU A 349 -8.66 34.83 -26.46
N ALA A 350 -8.17 35.51 -27.48
CA ALA A 350 -9.04 36.11 -28.50
C ALA A 350 -9.78 35.04 -29.31
N LYS A 351 -9.12 33.94 -29.67
CA LYS A 351 -9.76 32.82 -30.36
C LYS A 351 -10.84 32.15 -29.52
N SER A 352 -10.62 31.97 -28.22
CA SER A 352 -11.67 31.46 -27.33
C SER A 352 -12.84 32.43 -27.19
N MET A 353 -12.56 33.74 -27.13
CA MET A 353 -13.58 34.80 -27.11
C MET A 353 -14.42 34.82 -28.39
N GLU A 354 -13.81 34.65 -29.58
CA GLU A 354 -14.53 34.50 -30.86
C GLU A 354 -15.53 33.34 -30.80
N GLN A 355 -15.13 32.19 -30.26
CA GLN A 355 -15.97 30.99 -30.19
C GLN A 355 -17.17 31.15 -29.24
N ILE A 356 -17.05 31.94 -28.18
CA ILE A 356 -18.17 32.28 -27.28
C ILE A 356 -18.91 33.57 -27.70
N GLN A 357 -18.68 34.06 -28.92
CA GLN A 357 -19.33 35.24 -29.52
C GLN A 357 -18.99 36.58 -28.84
N ALA A 358 -17.88 36.66 -28.09
CA ALA A 358 -17.34 37.89 -27.54
C ALA A 358 -16.43 38.60 -28.56
N TYR A 359 -17.00 38.94 -29.74
CA TYR A 359 -16.23 39.40 -30.90
C TYR A 359 -15.45 40.69 -30.68
N ARG A 360 -16.06 41.70 -30.04
CA ARG A 360 -15.44 43.02 -29.88
C ARG A 360 -14.13 42.97 -29.04
N PRO A 361 -14.12 42.37 -27.84
CA PRO A 361 -12.86 42.16 -27.10
C PRO A 361 -11.83 41.33 -27.88
N ALA A 362 -12.26 40.29 -28.61
CA ALA A 362 -11.37 39.46 -29.40
C ALA A 362 -10.69 40.25 -30.52
N GLU A 363 -11.47 41.07 -31.24
CA GLU A 363 -10.98 41.93 -32.32
C GLU A 363 -9.98 42.97 -31.82
N GLU A 364 -10.24 43.59 -30.65
CA GLU A 364 -9.31 44.52 -30.02
C GLU A 364 -7.95 43.87 -29.70
N ILE A 365 -7.95 42.64 -29.18
CA ILE A 365 -6.74 41.86 -28.91
C ILE A 365 -6.03 41.52 -30.23
N MET A 366 -6.75 41.01 -31.23
CA MET A 366 -6.19 40.63 -32.53
C MET A 366 -5.61 41.82 -33.30
N HIS A 367 -6.29 42.97 -33.27
CA HIS A 367 -5.78 44.20 -33.87
C HIS A 367 -4.48 44.65 -33.19
N ARG A 368 -4.41 44.59 -31.86
CA ARG A 368 -3.19 44.91 -31.10
C ARG A 368 -2.04 43.97 -31.49
N LEU A 369 -2.26 42.66 -31.56
CA LEU A 369 -1.26 41.66 -31.95
C LEU A 369 -0.77 41.89 -33.39
N THR A 370 -1.71 42.10 -34.32
CA THR A 370 -1.41 42.39 -35.73
C THR A 370 -0.53 43.64 -35.84
N THR A 371 -0.89 44.70 -35.12
CA THR A 371 -0.11 45.95 -35.09
C THR A 371 1.30 45.73 -34.51
N GLN A 372 1.44 44.89 -33.48
CA GLN A 372 2.74 44.57 -32.89
C GLN A 372 3.64 43.78 -33.86
N ILE A 373 3.11 42.76 -34.54
CA ILE A 373 3.85 41.99 -35.56
C ILE A 373 4.32 42.92 -36.68
N LEU A 374 3.42 43.75 -37.23
CA LEU A 374 3.75 44.65 -38.33
C LEU A 374 4.79 45.71 -37.92
N ARG A 375 4.72 46.25 -36.70
CA ARG A 375 5.77 47.14 -36.18
C ARG A 375 7.11 46.44 -36.04
N LYS A 376 7.15 45.22 -35.51
CA LYS A 376 8.40 44.43 -35.41
C LYS A 376 9.02 44.22 -36.79
N LEU A 377 8.22 43.86 -37.79
CA LEU A 377 8.65 43.69 -39.18
C LEU A 377 9.17 44.99 -39.81
N GLN A 378 8.60 46.14 -39.45
CA GLN A 378 9.07 47.46 -39.91
C GLN A 378 10.40 47.87 -39.24
N SER A 379 10.65 47.41 -38.02
CA SER A 379 11.89 47.71 -37.28
C SER A 379 13.01 46.68 -37.46
N ALA A 380 12.68 45.49 -37.97
CA ALA A 380 13.64 44.42 -38.22
C ALA A 380 14.45 44.69 -39.51
N GLU A 381 15.66 44.14 -39.60
CA GLU A 381 16.40 44.17 -40.86
C GLU A 381 15.61 43.40 -41.95
N PRO A 382 15.68 43.82 -43.23
CA PRO A 382 14.91 43.20 -44.33
C PRO A 382 15.13 41.69 -44.52
N GLN A 383 16.13 41.11 -43.85
CA GLN A 383 16.57 39.71 -43.95
C GLN A 383 16.16 38.84 -42.75
N ASP A 384 15.39 39.34 -41.78
CA ASP A 384 14.91 38.52 -40.66
C ASP A 384 13.83 37.52 -41.13
N TYR A 385 14.30 36.40 -41.68
CA TYR A 385 13.46 35.34 -42.22
C TYR A 385 12.63 34.65 -41.14
N GLN A 386 13.09 34.61 -39.87
CA GLN A 386 12.36 33.98 -38.78
C GLN A 386 11.09 34.77 -38.48
N LEU A 387 11.23 36.09 -38.32
CA LEU A 387 10.09 36.97 -38.09
C LEU A 387 9.12 36.99 -39.29
N GLN A 388 9.63 36.92 -40.52
CA GLN A 388 8.80 36.79 -41.73
C GLN A 388 8.05 35.44 -41.77
N SER A 389 8.69 34.35 -41.36
CA SER A 389 8.06 33.03 -41.26
C SER A 389 6.96 33.00 -40.19
N GLU A 390 7.21 33.59 -39.01
CA GLU A 390 6.21 33.71 -37.94
C GLU A 390 5.01 34.55 -38.37
N ALA A 391 5.26 35.67 -39.07
CA ALA A 391 4.20 36.51 -39.62
C ALA A 391 3.39 35.78 -40.70
N ALA A 392 4.06 35.05 -41.59
CA ALA A 392 3.40 34.22 -42.59
C ALA A 392 2.48 33.19 -41.93
N TRP A 393 2.97 32.50 -40.91
CA TRP A 393 2.19 31.52 -40.15
C TRP A 393 0.99 32.18 -39.44
N PHE A 394 1.19 33.34 -38.81
CA PHE A 394 0.11 34.12 -38.19
C PHE A 394 -1.02 34.47 -39.17
N PHE A 395 -0.66 35.01 -40.34
CA PHE A 395 -1.65 35.38 -41.37
C PHE A 395 -2.20 34.18 -42.14
N CYS A 396 -1.59 32.99 -42.04
CA CYS A 396 -2.18 31.75 -42.55
C CYS A 396 -3.23 31.19 -41.59
N PHE A 397 -2.89 31.09 -40.30
CA PHE A 397 -3.62 30.23 -39.36
C PHE A 397 -4.36 30.97 -38.25
N ILE A 398 -3.89 32.15 -37.82
CA ILE A 398 -4.47 32.89 -36.69
C ILE A 398 -5.42 33.98 -37.16
N ASN A 399 -4.94 34.92 -37.97
CA ASN A 399 -5.73 36.02 -38.51
C ASN A 399 -5.65 36.02 -40.05
N PRO A 400 -6.46 35.18 -40.72
CA PRO A 400 -6.31 34.92 -42.14
C PRO A 400 -6.34 36.18 -43.02
N ASP A 401 -5.21 36.49 -43.65
CA ASP A 401 -5.09 37.49 -44.71
C ASP A 401 -4.26 36.88 -45.84
N PRO A 402 -4.90 36.30 -46.87
CA PRO A 402 -4.21 35.53 -47.91
C PRO A 402 -3.09 36.31 -48.60
N ASN A 403 -3.28 37.59 -48.88
CA ASN A 403 -2.28 38.40 -49.58
C ASN A 403 -1.05 38.64 -48.71
N THR A 404 -1.28 39.04 -47.46
CA THR A 404 -0.22 39.31 -46.50
C THR A 404 0.52 38.04 -46.11
N ALA A 405 -0.21 36.92 -45.94
CA ALA A 405 0.36 35.60 -45.71
C ALA A 405 1.31 35.18 -46.85
N LEU A 406 0.87 35.31 -48.11
CA LEU A 406 1.67 34.96 -49.28
C LEU A 406 2.91 35.84 -49.40
N GLN A 407 2.79 37.16 -49.18
CA GLN A 407 3.91 38.10 -49.23
C GLN A 407 5.02 37.70 -48.24
N TYR A 408 4.67 37.47 -46.97
CA TYR A 408 5.67 37.13 -45.97
C TYR A 408 6.19 35.69 -46.11
N ALA A 409 5.36 34.74 -46.53
CA ALA A 409 5.80 33.38 -46.81
C ALA A 409 6.83 33.32 -47.95
N GLN A 410 6.61 34.10 -49.01
CA GLN A 410 7.54 34.22 -50.14
C GLN A 410 8.86 34.84 -49.70
N ASN A 411 8.82 35.93 -48.92
CA ASN A 411 10.04 36.57 -48.43
C ASN A 411 10.83 35.64 -47.49
N ALA A 412 10.16 34.90 -46.61
CA ALA A 412 10.81 33.92 -45.74
C ALA A 412 11.46 32.78 -46.53
N TYR A 413 10.76 32.24 -47.54
CA TYR A 413 11.27 31.19 -48.43
C TYR A 413 12.46 31.65 -49.28
N LEU A 414 12.40 32.87 -49.85
CA LEU A 414 13.47 33.44 -50.68
C LEU A 414 14.75 33.69 -49.87
N ASN A 415 14.61 34.07 -48.60
CA ASN A 415 15.74 34.30 -47.70
C ASN A 415 16.33 33.00 -47.16
N GLN A 416 15.49 32.06 -46.72
CA GLN A 416 15.93 30.75 -46.24
C GLN A 416 14.88 29.65 -46.55
N PRO A 417 15.06 28.91 -47.65
CA PRO A 417 14.21 27.77 -47.95
C PRO A 417 14.52 26.63 -46.97
N ASN A 418 13.54 26.27 -46.15
CA ASN A 418 13.60 25.13 -45.24
C ASN A 418 12.23 24.44 -45.20
N ARG A 419 12.15 23.30 -44.52
CA ARG A 419 10.93 22.46 -44.50
C ARG A 419 9.68 23.24 -44.04
N HIS A 420 9.83 24.07 -43.01
CA HIS A 420 8.73 24.85 -42.44
C HIS A 420 8.30 26.03 -43.33
N THR A 421 9.25 26.74 -43.95
CA THR A 421 8.94 27.84 -44.88
C THR A 421 8.32 27.33 -46.18
N ILE A 422 8.71 26.13 -46.64
CA ILE A 422 8.08 25.43 -47.77
C ILE A 422 6.62 25.09 -47.46
N ALA A 423 6.36 24.44 -46.32
CA ALA A 423 5.01 24.04 -45.93
C ALA A 423 4.08 25.25 -45.74
N THR A 424 4.57 26.30 -45.07
CA THR A 424 3.81 27.54 -44.85
C THR A 424 3.54 28.29 -46.16
N LEU A 425 4.51 28.35 -47.08
CA LEU A 425 4.30 28.94 -48.41
C LEU A 425 3.31 28.12 -49.25
N ALA A 426 3.38 26.80 -49.22
CA ALA A 426 2.43 25.94 -49.90
C ALA A 426 1.00 26.17 -49.38
N TYR A 427 0.82 26.29 -48.06
CA TYR A 427 -0.48 26.63 -47.47
C TYR A 427 -0.95 28.04 -47.85
N ALA A 428 -0.07 29.04 -47.85
CA ALA A 428 -0.39 30.39 -48.28
C ALA A 428 -0.84 30.45 -49.76
N GLN A 429 -0.20 29.66 -50.63
CA GLN A 429 -0.61 29.53 -52.04
C GLN A 429 -1.98 28.84 -52.17
N LEU A 430 -2.26 27.83 -51.34
CA LEU A 430 -3.58 27.21 -51.27
C LEU A 430 -4.67 28.22 -50.88
N LEU A 431 -4.43 29.05 -49.86
CA LEU A 431 -5.35 30.14 -49.44
C LEU A 431 -5.60 31.16 -50.56
N ASN A 432 -4.63 31.36 -51.46
CA ASN A 432 -4.74 32.24 -52.62
C ASN A 432 -5.29 31.55 -53.87
N GLN A 433 -5.91 30.38 -53.73
CA GLN A 433 -6.49 29.60 -54.82
C GLN A 433 -5.47 29.18 -55.89
N GLN A 434 -4.22 28.91 -55.49
CA GLN A 434 -3.12 28.47 -56.37
C GLN A 434 -2.68 27.01 -56.06
N PRO A 435 -3.59 26.00 -56.14
CA PRO A 435 -3.30 24.63 -55.69
C PRO A 435 -2.22 23.92 -56.50
N PHE A 436 -2.00 24.30 -57.77
CA PHE A 436 -0.94 23.73 -58.61
C PHE A 436 0.47 24.16 -58.16
N GLN A 437 0.62 25.43 -57.76
CA GLN A 437 1.88 25.94 -57.25
C GLN A 437 2.16 25.33 -55.86
N ALA A 438 1.12 25.23 -55.03
CA ALA A 438 1.22 24.60 -53.71
C ALA A 438 1.66 23.13 -53.82
N GLN A 439 1.09 22.35 -54.74
CA GLN A 439 1.48 20.96 -54.96
C GLN A 439 2.95 20.81 -55.36
N ALA A 440 3.45 21.70 -56.24
CA ALA A 440 4.85 21.66 -56.68
C ALA A 440 5.81 21.89 -55.51
N LEU A 441 5.46 22.76 -54.56
CA LEU A 441 6.25 23.01 -53.35
C LEU A 441 6.23 21.81 -52.38
N LEU A 442 5.09 21.13 -52.24
CA LEU A 442 4.98 19.97 -51.35
C LEU A 442 5.85 18.78 -51.78
N ALA A 443 6.25 18.70 -53.05
CA ALA A 443 7.18 17.66 -53.53
C ALA A 443 8.59 17.79 -52.92
N GLU A 444 8.96 18.98 -52.47
CA GLU A 444 10.23 19.30 -51.80
C GLU A 444 10.09 19.39 -50.27
N GLY A 445 8.87 19.22 -49.74
CA GLY A 445 8.53 19.32 -48.33
C GLY A 445 8.71 18.03 -47.54
N ASP A 446 8.62 18.11 -46.21
CA ASP A 446 8.60 16.94 -45.33
C ASP A 446 7.20 16.34 -45.29
N PRO A 447 7.00 15.07 -45.70
CA PRO A 447 5.68 14.44 -45.67
C PRO A 447 5.12 14.27 -44.25
N ASN A 448 5.96 14.36 -43.21
CA ASN A 448 5.53 14.28 -41.81
C ASN A 448 5.23 15.65 -41.18
N ASP A 449 5.38 16.76 -41.92
CA ASP A 449 4.99 18.08 -41.44
C ASP A 449 3.45 18.19 -41.44
N PRO A 450 2.81 18.53 -40.29
CA PRO A 450 1.36 18.65 -40.21
C PRO A 450 0.81 19.75 -41.14
N VAL A 451 1.54 20.84 -41.38
CA VAL A 451 1.14 21.90 -42.33
C VAL A 451 1.20 21.39 -43.75
N ALA A 452 2.23 20.60 -44.11
CA ALA A 452 2.35 20.02 -45.44
C ALA A 452 1.22 19.01 -45.72
N SER A 453 0.94 18.12 -44.76
CA SER A 453 -0.15 17.14 -44.85
C SER A 453 -1.54 17.82 -44.89
N LEU A 454 -1.75 18.87 -44.10
CA LEU A 454 -2.97 19.68 -44.13
C LEU A 454 -3.14 20.39 -45.48
N THR A 455 -2.06 20.91 -46.06
CA THR A 455 -2.05 21.52 -47.40
C THR A 455 -2.39 20.47 -48.47
N ALA A 456 -1.80 19.27 -48.40
CA ALA A 456 -2.08 18.18 -49.32
C ALA A 456 -3.55 17.75 -49.26
N ALA A 457 -4.13 17.66 -48.06
CA ALA A 457 -5.56 17.43 -47.87
C ALA A 457 -6.41 18.52 -48.53
N GLY A 458 -6.08 19.80 -48.29
CA GLY A 458 -6.79 20.92 -48.92
C GLY A 458 -6.70 20.95 -50.44
N ILE A 459 -5.56 20.57 -51.03
CA ILE A 459 -5.42 20.43 -52.49
C ILE A 459 -6.29 19.28 -53.02
N ALA A 460 -6.29 18.12 -52.35
CA ALA A 460 -7.13 16.99 -52.73
C ALA A 460 -8.63 17.36 -52.65
N LEU A 461 -9.04 18.13 -51.65
CA LEU A 461 -10.40 18.68 -51.54
C LEU A 461 -10.75 19.62 -52.69
N ALA A 462 -9.83 20.53 -53.05
CA ALA A 462 -10.02 21.42 -54.19
C ALA A 462 -10.14 20.66 -55.54
N ARG A 463 -9.72 19.39 -55.60
CA ARG A 463 -9.84 18.48 -56.75
C ARG A 463 -10.98 17.47 -56.65
N ASP A 464 -11.79 17.53 -55.59
CA ASP A 464 -12.85 16.56 -55.28
C ASP A 464 -12.36 15.10 -55.06
N GLU A 465 -11.08 14.94 -54.67
CA GLU A 465 -10.44 13.64 -54.37
C GLU A 465 -10.64 13.26 -52.89
N LYS A 466 -11.88 12.92 -52.52
CA LYS A 466 -12.29 12.76 -51.11
C LYS A 466 -11.54 11.68 -50.34
N ASP A 467 -11.30 10.51 -50.92
CA ASP A 467 -10.60 9.40 -50.26
C ASP A 467 -9.13 9.75 -49.96
N THR A 468 -8.47 10.40 -50.93
CA THR A 468 -7.09 10.88 -50.80
C THR A 468 -7.00 11.99 -49.74
N ALA A 469 -7.95 12.93 -49.74
CA ALA A 469 -8.04 13.97 -48.72
C ALA A 469 -8.17 13.36 -47.31
N LEU A 470 -8.98 12.32 -47.15
CA LEU A 470 -9.20 11.65 -45.87
C LEU A 470 -7.93 10.91 -45.38
N GLN A 471 -7.13 10.33 -46.29
CA GLN A 471 -5.82 9.76 -45.96
C GLN A 471 -4.84 10.83 -45.46
N TYR A 472 -4.74 11.97 -46.15
CA TYR A 472 -3.87 13.08 -45.72
C TYR A 472 -4.32 13.67 -44.37
N LEU A 473 -5.63 13.79 -44.12
CA LEU A 473 -6.12 14.25 -42.81
C LEU A 473 -5.75 13.29 -41.67
N ARG A 474 -5.77 11.97 -41.90
CA ARG A 474 -5.28 10.98 -40.90
C ARG A 474 -3.77 11.12 -40.65
N GLN A 475 -2.98 11.40 -41.69
CA GLN A 475 -1.55 11.67 -41.55
C GLN A 475 -1.30 12.96 -40.75
N THR A 476 -2.05 14.02 -41.03
CA THR A 476 -2.01 15.27 -40.24
C THR A 476 -2.34 15.01 -38.77
N GLU A 477 -3.36 14.22 -38.47
CA GLU A 477 -3.74 13.85 -37.10
C GLU A 477 -2.59 13.14 -36.36
N SER A 478 -1.92 12.19 -37.00
CA SER A 478 -0.73 11.54 -36.44
C SER A 478 0.44 12.51 -36.22
N ALA A 479 0.68 13.43 -37.17
CA ALA A 479 1.74 14.42 -37.05
C ALA A 479 1.45 15.44 -35.92
N LEU A 480 0.18 15.84 -35.75
CA LEU A 480 -0.24 16.74 -34.68
C LEU A 480 -0.07 16.13 -33.29
N GLN A 481 -0.27 14.83 -33.11
CA GLN A 481 0.00 14.14 -31.84
C GLN A 481 1.48 14.25 -31.43
N THR A 482 2.39 14.17 -32.40
CA THR A 482 3.83 14.34 -32.16
C THR A 482 4.15 15.80 -31.81
N LEU A 483 3.61 16.74 -32.59
CA LEU A 483 3.83 18.17 -32.37
C LEU A 483 3.28 18.64 -31.01
N LYS A 484 2.13 18.11 -30.58
CA LYS A 484 1.50 18.47 -29.31
C LYS A 484 2.39 18.20 -28.09
N ARG A 485 3.31 17.23 -28.18
CA ARG A 485 4.29 16.92 -27.12
C ARG A 485 5.44 17.92 -27.05
N THR A 486 5.82 18.50 -28.19
CA THR A 486 6.98 19.41 -28.30
C THR A 486 6.58 20.88 -28.26
N ASP A 487 5.45 21.23 -28.89
CA ASP A 487 4.89 22.57 -28.93
C ASP A 487 3.34 22.52 -28.99
N PRO A 488 2.64 22.67 -27.85
CA PRO A 488 1.19 22.50 -27.77
C PRO A 488 0.40 23.58 -28.50
N PHE A 489 0.98 24.74 -28.80
CA PHE A 489 0.22 25.86 -29.35
C PHE A 489 -0.04 25.78 -30.85
N PRO A 490 0.99 25.59 -31.71
CA PRO A 490 0.76 25.37 -33.13
C PRO A 490 -0.14 24.15 -33.37
N ALA A 491 0.02 23.10 -32.57
CA ALA A 491 -0.82 21.91 -32.64
C ALA A 491 -2.31 22.24 -32.41
N ALA A 492 -2.63 23.05 -31.40
CA ALA A 492 -4.01 23.42 -31.10
C ALA A 492 -4.66 24.26 -32.20
N ILE A 493 -3.93 25.21 -32.78
CA ILE A 493 -4.42 26.04 -33.90
C ILE A 493 -4.62 25.20 -35.15
N LEU A 494 -3.64 24.35 -35.51
CA LEU A 494 -3.75 23.49 -36.69
C LEU A 494 -4.88 22.46 -36.57
N ASN A 495 -5.20 22.00 -35.35
CA ASN A 495 -6.32 21.09 -35.13
C ASN A 495 -7.68 21.73 -35.46
N ASP A 496 -7.85 23.03 -35.24
CA ASP A 496 -9.07 23.75 -35.64
C ASP A 496 -9.22 23.78 -37.17
N HIS A 497 -8.12 24.01 -37.91
CA HIS A 497 -8.12 23.96 -39.38
C HIS A 497 -8.40 22.55 -39.90
N LEU A 498 -7.82 21.51 -39.29
CA LEU A 498 -8.12 20.11 -39.62
C LEU A 498 -9.61 19.80 -39.42
N ALA A 499 -10.20 20.25 -38.31
CA ALA A 499 -11.63 20.06 -38.03
C ALA A 499 -12.53 20.73 -39.07
N ARG A 500 -12.17 21.93 -39.56
CA ARG A 500 -12.91 22.64 -40.62
C ARG A 500 -12.85 21.89 -41.95
N LEU A 501 -11.67 21.48 -42.41
CA LEU A 501 -11.51 20.72 -43.66
C LEU A 501 -12.21 19.36 -43.62
N ARG A 502 -12.33 18.75 -42.43
CA ARG A 502 -13.08 17.51 -42.24
C ARG A 502 -14.60 17.71 -42.34
N LEU A 503 -15.10 18.89 -41.97
CA LEU A 503 -16.51 19.25 -42.13
C LEU A 503 -16.90 19.32 -43.61
N ASP A 504 -15.99 19.77 -44.48
CA ASP A 504 -16.21 19.89 -45.93
C ASP A 504 -16.29 18.52 -46.64
N LEU A 505 -15.79 17.45 -46.00
CA LEU A 505 -15.77 16.07 -46.55
C LEU A 505 -17.05 15.27 -46.27
N LEU A 506 -17.79 15.61 -45.22
CA LEU A 506 -18.93 14.83 -44.74
C LEU A 506 -20.22 15.65 -44.91
N PRO A 507 -21.19 15.23 -45.76
CA PRO A 507 -22.53 15.79 -45.69
C PRO A 507 -23.14 15.43 -44.31
N GLU A 508 -24.00 16.30 -43.78
CA GLU A 508 -24.89 16.03 -42.63
C GLU A 508 -25.77 14.80 -42.90
N THR A 509 -25.22 13.59 -42.80
CA THR A 509 -25.94 12.32 -42.73
C THR A 509 -24.99 11.24 -42.21
N ALA A 510 -24.54 11.40 -40.98
CA ALA A 510 -24.41 10.27 -40.09
C ALA A 510 -25.43 10.49 -38.99
N ASP A 511 -26.70 10.19 -39.30
CA ASP A 511 -27.66 9.81 -38.27
C ASP A 511 -26.95 8.71 -37.45
N PRO A 512 -26.75 8.87 -36.13
CA PRO A 512 -26.08 7.86 -35.33
C PRO A 512 -26.95 6.61 -35.38
N THR A 513 -26.64 5.71 -36.30
CA THR A 513 -27.37 4.48 -36.50
C THR A 513 -27.09 3.61 -35.29
N SER A 514 -28.07 3.63 -34.40
CA SER A 514 -28.20 2.83 -33.20
C SER A 514 -27.29 3.27 -32.05
N PRO A 515 -27.83 3.38 -30.82
CA PRO A 515 -27.02 3.54 -29.62
C PRO A 515 -26.29 2.21 -29.39
N GLN A 516 -25.18 1.98 -30.07
CA GLN A 516 -24.13 1.18 -29.47
C GLN A 516 -23.80 1.92 -28.17
N LYS A 517 -24.17 1.32 -27.03
CA LYS A 517 -23.71 1.74 -25.72
C LYS A 517 -22.23 2.06 -25.86
N ASP A 518 -21.86 3.34 -25.73
CA ASP A 518 -20.47 3.76 -25.67
C ASP A 518 -19.91 3.19 -24.35
N LEU A 519 -19.45 1.94 -24.41
CA LEU A 519 -18.91 1.19 -23.30
C LEU A 519 -17.74 1.94 -22.65
N ILE A 520 -17.01 2.74 -23.44
CA ILE A 520 -15.94 3.62 -22.94
C ILE A 520 -16.55 4.73 -22.09
N ALA A 521 -17.59 5.42 -22.57
CA ALA A 521 -18.27 6.46 -21.81
C ALA A 521 -18.91 5.93 -20.51
N GLU A 522 -19.56 4.75 -20.55
CA GLU A 522 -20.13 4.11 -19.35
C GLU A 522 -19.03 3.72 -18.34
N THR A 523 -17.92 3.15 -18.83
CA THR A 523 -16.78 2.77 -17.97
C THR A 523 -16.12 4.01 -17.36
N PHE A 524 -15.93 5.08 -18.12
CA PHE A 524 -15.37 6.33 -17.60
C PHE A 524 -16.28 6.99 -16.57
N ALA A 525 -17.59 7.04 -16.82
CA ALA A 525 -18.55 7.56 -15.84
C ALA A 525 -18.50 6.81 -14.50
N LYS A 526 -18.23 5.51 -14.52
CA LYS A 526 -18.10 4.69 -13.31
C LYS A 526 -16.75 4.88 -12.61
N GLU A 527 -15.65 4.87 -13.35
CA GLU A 527 -14.31 4.80 -12.75
C GLU A 527 -13.70 6.18 -12.41
N PHE A 528 -14.24 7.29 -12.94
CA PHE A 528 -13.66 8.64 -12.84
C PHE A 528 -14.43 9.60 -11.91
N ASN A 529 -14.90 9.12 -10.76
CA ASN A 529 -15.66 9.93 -9.79
C ASN A 529 -14.83 10.89 -8.91
N ASN A 530 -13.50 10.93 -9.09
CA ASN A 530 -12.50 11.84 -8.46
C ASN A 530 -12.54 12.02 -6.93
N ASN A 531 -13.41 11.30 -6.22
CA ASN A 531 -13.53 11.40 -4.77
C ASN A 531 -12.21 11.04 -4.07
N ASP A 532 -11.49 10.04 -4.58
CA ASP A 532 -10.18 9.61 -4.10
C ASP A 532 -9.10 10.71 -4.16
N LEU A 533 -9.22 11.70 -5.06
CA LEU A 533 -8.27 12.82 -5.13
C LEU A 533 -8.36 13.72 -3.88
N LEU A 534 -9.54 13.80 -3.25
CA LEU A 534 -9.74 14.58 -2.04
C LEU A 534 -8.92 14.06 -0.86
N LEU A 535 -8.45 12.82 -0.93
CA LEU A 535 -7.68 12.17 0.12
C LEU A 535 -6.36 12.92 0.41
N VAL A 536 -5.79 13.61 -0.58
CA VAL A 536 -4.61 14.47 -0.39
C VAL A 536 -4.91 15.67 0.51
N THR A 537 -6.10 16.24 0.38
CA THR A 537 -6.49 17.48 1.07
C THR A 537 -7.29 17.28 2.35
N ALA A 538 -7.99 16.15 2.48
CA ALA A 538 -8.88 15.82 3.60
C ALA A 538 -8.85 14.32 3.93
N PRO A 539 -7.66 13.74 4.22
CA PRO A 539 -7.51 12.30 4.50
C PRO A 539 -8.36 11.81 5.67
N GLU A 540 -8.66 12.66 6.65
CA GLU A 540 -9.47 12.36 7.83
C GLU A 540 -10.95 12.04 7.51
N LYS A 541 -11.43 12.40 6.29
CA LYS A 541 -12.74 12.00 5.79
C LYS A 541 -12.77 10.56 5.27
N PHE A 542 -11.61 10.00 4.96
CA PHE A 542 -11.48 8.66 4.38
C PHE A 542 -11.03 7.65 5.41
N LEU A 543 -10.13 8.02 6.32
CA LEU A 543 -9.50 7.04 7.19
C LEU A 543 -9.43 7.47 8.65
N ARG A 544 -9.49 6.46 9.52
CA ARG A 544 -9.25 6.64 10.95
C ARG A 544 -8.51 5.44 11.50
N CYS A 545 -7.38 5.72 12.14
CA CYS A 545 -6.61 4.75 12.89
C CYS A 545 -6.83 4.98 14.40
N ASN A 546 -7.04 3.93 15.18
CA ASN A 546 -7.29 4.01 16.62
C ASN A 546 -6.60 2.88 17.38
N LEU A 547 -6.24 3.17 18.63
CA LEU A 547 -5.89 2.20 19.64
C LEU A 547 -7.01 2.16 20.69
N ARG A 548 -7.44 0.96 21.11
CA ARG A 548 -8.50 0.81 22.12
C ARG A 548 -8.14 -0.27 23.14
N PHE A 549 -8.49 -0.05 24.40
CA PHE A 549 -8.48 -1.07 25.44
C PHE A 549 -9.91 -1.38 25.88
N SER A 550 -10.13 -2.56 26.46
CA SER A 550 -11.41 -2.91 27.08
C SER A 550 -11.64 -2.19 28.42
N THR A 551 -10.58 -1.68 29.05
CA THR A 551 -10.62 -0.93 30.30
C THR A 551 -9.47 0.09 30.33
N ASP A 552 -9.66 1.17 31.07
CA ASP A 552 -8.66 2.19 31.37
C ASP A 552 -7.89 1.90 32.66
N VAL A 553 -8.24 0.85 33.41
CA VAL A 553 -7.66 0.53 34.72
C VAL A 553 -7.25 -0.95 34.80
N PHE A 554 -5.97 -1.17 35.08
CA PHE A 554 -5.36 -2.51 35.14
C PHE A 554 -4.83 -2.82 36.54
N SER A 555 -4.99 -4.08 36.98
CA SER A 555 -4.35 -4.59 38.20
C SER A 555 -2.97 -5.19 37.88
N TYR A 556 -2.21 -5.53 38.92
CA TYR A 556 -0.93 -6.21 38.74
C TYR A 556 -1.13 -7.56 38.02
N GLY A 557 -0.31 -7.83 37.01
CA GLY A 557 -0.33 -9.08 36.24
C GLY A 557 -1.45 -9.20 35.21
N ASP A 558 -2.37 -8.24 35.12
CA ASP A 558 -3.35 -8.22 34.03
C ASP A 558 -2.64 -7.97 32.67
N PRO A 559 -2.94 -8.75 31.62
CA PRO A 559 -2.44 -8.46 30.29
C PRO A 559 -3.06 -7.17 29.76
N MET A 560 -2.24 -6.31 29.15
CA MET A 560 -2.71 -5.08 28.50
C MET A 560 -2.87 -5.34 27.01
N ILE A 561 -3.98 -6.00 26.65
CA ILE A 561 -4.30 -6.29 25.25
C ILE A 561 -5.07 -5.11 24.65
N ALA A 562 -4.49 -4.47 23.63
CA ALA A 562 -5.11 -3.40 22.87
C ALA A 562 -5.65 -3.92 21.53
N GLN A 563 -6.73 -3.31 21.04
CA GLN A 563 -7.16 -3.44 19.66
C GLN A 563 -6.63 -2.26 18.85
N LEU A 564 -5.88 -2.57 17.80
CA LEU A 564 -5.41 -1.63 16.79
C LEU A 564 -6.38 -1.70 15.61
N LEU A 565 -6.92 -0.56 15.19
CA LEU A 565 -8.00 -0.50 14.21
C LEU A 565 -7.67 0.54 13.14
N LEU A 566 -7.69 0.16 11.86
CA LEU A 566 -7.66 1.07 10.71
C LEU A 566 -8.99 0.94 9.96
N SER A 567 -9.76 2.02 9.85
CA SER A 567 -11.12 2.02 9.27
C SER A 567 -11.26 2.95 8.09
N ASN A 568 -12.00 2.52 7.07
CA ASN A 568 -12.47 3.37 5.98
C ASN A 568 -13.78 4.08 6.39
N LEU A 569 -13.76 5.41 6.44
CA LEU A 569 -14.86 6.28 6.85
C LEU A 569 -15.57 6.96 5.66
N SER A 570 -15.24 6.60 4.42
CA SER A 570 -15.76 7.30 3.23
C SER A 570 -17.29 7.29 3.12
N ASN A 571 -17.97 6.24 3.62
CA ASN A 571 -19.42 6.16 3.71
C ASN A 571 -20.04 7.21 4.65
N LEU A 572 -19.37 7.55 5.75
CA LEU A 572 -19.85 8.56 6.70
C LEU A 572 -19.77 9.98 6.12
N ASN A 573 -19.02 10.15 5.03
CA ASN A 573 -18.80 11.43 4.37
C ASN A 573 -19.44 11.49 2.97
N ASN A 574 -20.27 10.51 2.59
CA ASN A 574 -20.91 10.39 1.27
C ASN A 574 -19.91 10.37 0.09
N LEU A 575 -18.74 9.77 0.29
CA LEU A 575 -17.68 9.67 -0.71
C LEU A 575 -17.63 8.27 -1.35
N ASP A 576 -18.10 7.24 -0.63
CA ASP A 576 -18.18 5.83 -1.07
C ASP A 576 -16.95 5.36 -1.87
N THR A 577 -15.77 5.66 -1.33
CA THR A 577 -14.48 5.38 -1.95
C THR A 577 -13.79 4.22 -1.23
N ASP A 578 -13.37 3.22 -1.99
CA ASP A 578 -12.55 2.12 -1.49
C ASP A 578 -11.12 2.59 -1.21
N LEU A 579 -10.51 2.06 -0.15
CA LEU A 579 -9.11 2.33 0.18
C LEU A 579 -8.26 1.10 -0.15
N VAL A 580 -7.30 1.29 -1.04
CA VAL A 580 -6.28 0.28 -1.33
C VAL A 580 -5.07 0.52 -0.43
N LEU A 581 -4.67 -0.51 0.29
CA LEU A 581 -3.59 -0.50 1.28
C LEU A 581 -2.46 -1.40 0.81
N GLY A 582 -1.23 -1.04 1.18
CA GLY A 582 -0.04 -1.86 0.92
C GLY A 582 1.17 -1.04 0.50
N PRO A 583 2.27 -1.72 0.12
CA PRO A 583 3.47 -1.04 -0.32
C PRO A 583 3.20 -0.20 -1.58
N GLU A 584 3.85 0.97 -1.67
CA GLU A 584 3.72 1.96 -2.77
C GLU A 584 2.32 2.58 -2.94
N MET A 585 1.34 2.14 -2.16
CA MET A 585 0.04 2.79 -2.03
C MET A 585 0.18 4.06 -1.21
N LEU A 586 -0.89 4.86 -1.17
CA LEU A 586 -0.96 6.02 -0.29
C LEU A 586 -0.52 5.69 1.15
N ILE A 587 -1.15 4.66 1.73
CA ILE A 587 -0.88 4.17 3.08
C ILE A 587 -0.33 2.76 2.97
N ASP A 588 0.90 2.60 3.43
CA ASP A 588 1.41 1.29 3.82
C ASP A 588 1.10 1.11 5.32
N PRO A 589 0.13 0.26 5.70
CA PRO A 589 -0.50 0.32 7.03
C PRO A 589 0.35 -0.32 8.15
N HIS A 590 1.66 -0.08 8.11
CA HIS A 590 2.57 -0.33 9.21
C HIS A 590 2.23 0.58 10.38
N VAL A 591 2.23 0.05 11.59
CA VAL A 591 1.98 0.81 12.79
C VAL A 591 3.03 0.54 13.85
N VAL A 592 3.45 1.60 14.53
CA VAL A 592 4.35 1.52 15.68
C VAL A 592 3.62 2.01 16.92
N VAL A 593 3.73 1.26 18.01
CA VAL A 593 3.17 1.64 19.31
C VAL A 593 4.29 2.01 20.26
N THR A 594 4.17 3.18 20.89
CA THR A 594 5.08 3.61 21.96
C THR A 594 4.32 3.85 23.25
N ALA A 595 5.04 3.85 24.38
CA ALA A 595 4.49 4.17 25.69
C ALA A 595 5.36 5.19 26.43
N GLU A 596 4.69 6.14 27.08
CA GLU A 596 5.25 7.01 28.09
C GLU A 596 4.71 6.58 29.45
N ILE A 597 5.58 6.46 30.45
CA ILE A 597 5.19 6.03 31.80
C ILE A 597 5.53 7.10 32.83
N LYS A 598 4.54 7.44 33.67
CA LYS A 598 4.70 8.39 34.77
C LYS A 598 4.07 7.81 36.03
N PRO A 599 4.65 8.03 37.22
CA PRO A 599 3.96 7.76 38.49
C PRO A 599 2.58 8.46 38.50
N ALA A 600 1.51 7.76 38.87
CA ALA A 600 0.15 8.30 38.81
C ALA A 600 -0.15 9.39 39.87
N TYR A 601 0.68 9.49 40.90
CA TYR A 601 0.58 10.48 41.96
C TYR A 601 1.97 11.03 42.29
N ASP A 602 2.09 12.34 42.49
CA ASP A 602 3.22 13.02 43.16
C ASP A 602 3.24 12.69 44.67
N ASP A 603 2.95 11.44 45.02
CA ASP A 603 2.84 11.06 46.42
C ASP A 603 4.24 11.09 47.04
N VAL A 604 4.36 11.90 48.08
CA VAL A 604 5.56 12.30 48.83
C VAL A 604 6.15 11.11 49.60
N ARG A 605 6.44 10.00 48.91
CA ARG A 605 7.29 8.94 49.43
C ARG A 605 8.70 9.31 49.02
N GLN A 606 9.36 10.07 49.90
CA GLN A 606 10.69 10.68 49.74
C GLN A 606 11.52 10.04 48.61
N PRO A 607 11.93 10.82 47.58
CA PRO A 607 12.73 10.28 46.49
C PRO A 607 14.02 9.70 47.05
N GLY A 608 14.30 8.44 46.70
CA GLY A 608 15.63 7.85 46.89
C GLY A 608 16.63 8.59 45.99
N ALA A 609 17.86 8.79 46.47
CA ALA A 609 18.89 9.60 45.81
C ALA A 609 19.47 9.01 44.49
N ALA A 610 18.82 8.04 43.86
CA ALA A 610 19.34 7.35 42.68
C ALA A 610 18.34 7.33 41.51
N ALA A 611 18.84 7.84 40.38
CA ALA A 611 18.32 7.73 39.03
C ALA A 611 16.96 8.43 38.74
N VAL A 612 17.04 9.75 38.55
CA VAL A 612 16.28 10.42 37.49
C VAL A 612 16.82 9.87 36.15
N ALA A 613 16.41 8.65 35.80
CA ALA A 613 16.64 8.14 34.46
C ALA A 613 15.83 9.02 33.50
N ASP A 614 16.44 9.31 32.36
CA ASP A 614 15.93 10.10 31.25
C ASP A 614 14.56 9.57 30.75
N ASN A 615 13.49 9.87 31.49
CA ASN A 615 12.09 9.51 31.19
C ASN A 615 11.51 10.38 30.06
N SER A 616 12.36 11.10 29.33
CA SER A 616 11.94 11.98 28.23
C SER A 616 11.69 11.23 26.92
N LYS A 617 12.28 10.04 26.75
CA LYS A 617 12.14 9.24 25.52
C LYS A 617 11.04 8.20 25.64
N PRO A 618 10.08 8.15 24.68
CA PRO A 618 9.03 7.15 24.67
C PRO A 618 9.63 5.74 24.48
N ILE A 619 9.06 4.75 25.17
CA ILE A 619 9.44 3.35 25.04
C ILE A 619 8.76 2.80 23.79
N ILE A 620 9.54 2.38 22.79
CA ILE A 620 9.01 1.70 21.61
C ILE A 620 8.65 0.27 22.01
N LEU A 621 7.39 -0.12 21.81
CA LEU A 621 6.87 -1.41 22.30
C LEU A 621 6.83 -2.45 21.19
N THR A 622 6.20 -2.12 20.07
CA THR A 622 5.90 -3.09 19.01
C THR A 622 5.62 -2.41 17.69
N HIS A 623 5.77 -3.20 16.63
CA HIS A 623 5.36 -2.91 15.28
C HIS A 623 4.27 -3.91 14.84
N ARG A 624 3.34 -3.49 13.98
CA ARG A 624 2.30 -4.33 13.36
C ARG A 624 1.97 -3.91 11.95
N TYR A 625 1.46 -4.84 11.15
CA TYR A 625 1.00 -4.56 9.80
C TYR A 625 -0.52 -4.75 9.65
N LEU A 626 -1.28 -3.64 9.61
CA LEU A 626 -2.74 -3.63 9.54
C LEU A 626 -3.25 -3.86 8.11
N LEU A 627 -2.82 -4.96 7.47
CA LEU A 627 -3.16 -5.30 6.09
C LEU A 627 -4.08 -6.54 5.97
N GLN A 628 -4.87 -6.89 7.00
CA GLN A 628 -5.77 -8.06 6.96
C GLN A 628 -6.59 -8.12 5.66
N ARG A 629 -7.08 -6.96 5.21
CA ARG A 629 -7.61 -6.75 3.86
C ARG A 629 -6.82 -5.67 3.15
N ALA A 630 -6.37 -5.94 1.93
CA ALA A 630 -5.68 -4.97 1.10
C ALA A 630 -6.64 -3.94 0.47
N VAL A 631 -7.91 -4.28 0.27
CA VAL A 631 -8.95 -3.34 -0.18
C VAL A 631 -9.98 -3.20 0.93
N LEU A 632 -10.06 -2.00 1.52
CA LEU A 632 -11.07 -1.66 2.51
C LEU A 632 -12.23 -0.92 1.85
N GLN A 633 -13.38 -1.59 1.77
CA GLN A 633 -14.61 -0.94 1.31
C GLN A 633 -15.11 0.09 2.34
N PRO A 634 -15.94 1.06 1.94
CA PRO A 634 -16.54 2.03 2.85
C PRO A 634 -17.17 1.36 4.09
N GLY A 635 -16.77 1.81 5.28
CA GLY A 635 -17.23 1.28 6.56
C GLY A 635 -16.53 0.01 7.05
N GLN A 636 -15.60 -0.57 6.29
CA GLN A 636 -14.80 -1.71 6.72
C GLN A 636 -13.55 -1.29 7.50
N SER A 637 -13.01 -2.24 8.25
CA SER A 637 -11.80 -2.03 9.05
C SER A 637 -10.88 -3.25 9.05
N ASN A 638 -9.58 -2.97 9.16
CA ASN A 638 -8.55 -3.93 9.56
C ASN A 638 -8.33 -3.82 11.07
N THR A 639 -8.25 -4.96 11.76
CA THR A 639 -8.15 -5.02 13.23
C THR A 639 -7.11 -6.06 13.65
N ILE A 640 -6.23 -5.68 14.57
CA ILE A 640 -5.29 -6.59 15.26
C ILE A 640 -5.44 -6.44 16.77
N SER A 641 -5.33 -7.55 17.50
CA SER A 641 -5.17 -7.53 18.95
C SER A 641 -3.70 -7.65 19.31
N GLU A 642 -3.19 -6.73 20.13
CA GLU A 642 -1.76 -6.68 20.49
C GLU A 642 -1.53 -6.54 21.99
N ALA A 643 -0.55 -7.29 22.51
CA ALA A 643 -0.11 -7.19 23.89
C ALA A 643 0.88 -6.02 24.04
N LEU A 644 0.52 -5.01 24.83
CA LEU A 644 1.34 -3.81 25.01
C LEU A 644 2.15 -3.81 26.30
N ASN A 645 1.85 -4.69 27.26
CA ASN A 645 2.66 -4.90 28.46
C ASN A 645 3.87 -5.81 28.18
N ILE A 646 4.75 -5.35 27.29
CA ILE A 646 5.94 -6.06 26.80
C ILE A 646 7.21 -5.22 26.98
N SER A 647 8.37 -5.82 26.72
CA SER A 647 9.70 -5.19 26.75
C SER A 647 9.97 -4.47 28.07
N ARG A 648 10.66 -3.32 28.03
CA ARG A 648 10.98 -2.49 29.19
C ARG A 648 9.74 -2.07 29.99
N LEU A 649 8.61 -1.85 29.34
CA LEU A 649 7.37 -1.52 30.04
C LEU A 649 6.93 -2.66 30.95
N ARG A 650 6.96 -3.91 30.47
CA ARG A 650 6.66 -5.08 31.28
C ARG A 650 7.56 -5.19 32.50
N GLN A 651 8.87 -5.02 32.31
CA GLN A 651 9.86 -5.08 33.39
C GLN A 651 9.49 -4.08 34.50
N ILE A 652 9.26 -2.81 34.14
CA ILE A 652 8.88 -1.76 35.11
C ILE A 652 7.60 -2.14 35.87
N LEU A 653 6.57 -2.61 35.16
CA LEU A 653 5.28 -2.93 35.78
C LEU A 653 5.34 -4.18 36.66
N GLN A 654 6.15 -5.18 36.30
CA GLN A 654 6.33 -6.39 37.09
C GLN A 654 7.21 -6.17 38.33
N ASP A 655 8.20 -5.30 38.22
CA ASP A 655 9.21 -5.03 39.25
C ASP A 655 8.72 -4.09 40.36
N GLN A 656 7.64 -3.33 40.09
CA GLN A 656 7.15 -2.27 40.99
C GLN A 656 5.64 -2.39 41.32
N PRO A 657 5.13 -3.55 41.80
CA PRO A 657 3.71 -3.74 42.15
C PRO A 657 3.12 -2.68 43.08
N GLN A 658 3.92 -2.09 44.00
CA GLN A 658 3.43 -1.11 44.96
C GLN A 658 3.34 0.32 44.43
N GLN A 659 3.86 0.61 43.23
CA GLN A 659 3.82 1.94 42.61
C GLN A 659 2.65 2.06 41.63
N ALA A 660 1.83 3.11 41.69
CA ALA A 660 0.81 3.33 40.67
C ALA A 660 1.42 4.05 39.46
N TYR A 661 1.00 3.68 38.24
CA TYR A 661 1.46 4.32 37.01
C TYR A 661 0.32 4.79 36.13
N GLN A 662 0.50 5.96 35.56
CA GLN A 662 -0.20 6.44 34.40
C GLN A 662 0.66 6.11 33.16
N ILE A 663 0.09 5.38 32.22
CA ILE A 663 0.78 4.93 31.01
C ILE A 663 0.02 5.53 29.82
N THR A 664 0.71 6.30 29.00
CA THR A 664 0.16 6.89 27.79
C THR A 664 0.72 6.17 26.58
N PHE A 665 -0.15 5.49 25.84
CA PHE A 665 0.19 4.82 24.59
C PHE A 665 -0.05 5.75 23.41
N ARG A 666 0.88 5.75 22.46
CA ARG A 666 0.77 6.45 21.17
C ARG A 666 0.90 5.43 20.04
N LEU A 667 0.02 5.55 19.05
CA LEU A 667 0.00 4.74 17.84
C LEU A 667 0.39 5.64 16.67
N TYR A 668 1.36 5.24 15.87
CA TYR A 668 1.79 5.95 14.67
C TYR A 668 1.46 5.10 13.45
N LEU A 669 0.74 5.67 12.48
CA LEU A 669 0.37 5.02 11.21
C LEU A 669 1.36 5.42 10.13
N ASP A 670 1.92 4.44 9.42
CA ASP A 670 2.96 4.62 8.42
C ASP A 670 4.08 5.54 8.98
N PRO A 671 4.80 5.08 10.02
CA PRO A 671 5.62 5.94 10.85
C PRO A 671 6.84 6.48 10.11
N VAL A 672 7.08 7.79 10.20
CA VAL A 672 8.26 8.49 9.70
C VAL A 672 9.09 8.96 10.90
N LEU A 673 10.42 8.81 10.81
CA LEU A 673 11.33 9.32 11.84
C LEU A 673 11.35 10.85 11.79
N ASP A 674 11.15 11.49 12.94
CA ASP A 674 11.32 12.94 13.06
C ASP A 674 12.81 13.32 13.24
N GLU A 675 13.14 14.59 13.04
CA GLU A 675 14.51 15.12 13.19
C GLU A 675 15.10 14.94 14.61
N LYS A 676 14.26 14.63 15.60
CA LYS A 676 14.63 14.43 17.01
C LYS A 676 14.72 12.94 17.38
N GLY A 677 14.57 12.04 16.40
CA GLY A 677 14.59 10.59 16.58
C GLY A 677 13.31 10.02 17.20
N GLY A 678 12.21 10.78 17.20
CA GLY A 678 10.86 10.32 17.50
C GLY A 678 10.12 9.86 16.24
N PHE A 679 8.81 9.63 16.37
CA PHE A 679 7.95 9.19 15.26
C PHE A 679 6.83 10.20 15.02
N THR A 680 6.48 10.38 13.76
CA THR A 680 5.22 10.98 13.32
C THR A 680 4.53 10.03 12.35
N SER A 681 3.20 10.10 12.23
CA SER A 681 2.51 9.40 11.13
C SER A 681 2.81 10.14 9.83
N LYS A 682 3.08 9.41 8.73
CA LYS A 682 3.28 9.99 7.39
C LYS A 682 2.16 10.96 6.99
N ILE A 683 0.92 10.63 7.37
CA ILE A 683 -0.23 11.51 7.22
C ILE A 683 -0.58 12.06 8.61
N SER A 684 -0.14 13.28 8.89
CA SER A 684 -0.30 13.90 10.23
C SER A 684 -1.77 14.13 10.61
N ALA A 685 -2.63 14.44 9.65
CA ALA A 685 -4.06 14.71 9.86
C ALA A 685 -4.86 13.52 10.43
N VAL A 686 -4.35 12.29 10.30
CA VAL A 686 -5.00 11.05 10.75
C VAL A 686 -4.29 10.42 11.95
N GLN A 687 -3.33 11.13 12.52
CA GLN A 687 -2.58 10.70 13.70
C GLN A 687 -3.55 10.32 14.84
N PRO A 688 -3.54 9.07 15.30
CA PRO A 688 -4.41 8.62 16.39
C PRO A 688 -4.20 9.43 17.67
N ASN A 689 -5.30 9.69 18.39
CA ASN A 689 -5.23 10.27 19.72
C ASN A 689 -4.53 9.30 20.69
N PRO A 690 -3.67 9.81 21.60
CA PRO A 690 -3.04 9.00 22.62
C PRO A 690 -4.08 8.41 23.57
N VAL A 691 -3.82 7.19 24.06
CA VAL A 691 -4.68 6.52 25.03
C VAL A 691 -3.95 6.38 26.35
N THR A 692 -4.53 6.89 27.42
CA THR A 692 -3.97 6.80 28.76
C THR A 692 -4.71 5.76 29.58
N VAL A 693 -3.95 4.89 30.27
CA VAL A 693 -4.48 3.90 31.22
C VAL A 693 -3.76 4.02 32.56
N ILE A 694 -4.37 3.48 33.60
CA ILE A 694 -3.83 3.46 34.96
C ILE A 694 -3.55 2.04 35.39
N ARG A 695 -2.31 1.75 35.77
CA ARG A 695 -1.94 0.53 36.49
C ARG A 695 -1.96 0.80 37.98
N LYS A 696 -2.88 0.16 38.70
CA LYS A 696 -3.08 0.36 40.15
C LYS A 696 -1.89 -0.16 40.96
N ALA A 697 -1.57 0.57 42.04
CA ALA A 697 -0.68 0.09 43.08
C ALA A 697 -1.35 -0.99 43.92
N PHE A 698 -0.62 -2.05 44.27
CA PHE A 698 -0.99 -2.92 45.37
C PHE A 698 -0.38 -2.40 46.67
N THR A 699 -1.21 -2.00 47.64
CA THR A 699 -0.72 -1.60 48.97
C THR A 699 -0.75 -2.82 49.91
N PRO A 700 0.41 -3.32 50.40
CA PRO A 700 0.48 -4.52 51.24
C PRO A 700 0.09 -4.25 52.70
N ALA A 701 -1.09 -3.67 52.93
CA ALA A 701 -1.68 -3.58 54.25
C ALA A 701 -2.06 -4.98 54.76
N ALA A 702 -1.99 -5.21 56.09
CA ALA A 702 -2.30 -6.50 56.71
C ALA A 702 -3.57 -7.19 56.15
N PRO A 703 -4.77 -6.55 56.11
CA PRO A 703 -5.97 -7.22 55.59
C PRO A 703 -5.89 -7.56 54.09
N ARG A 704 -5.11 -6.81 53.31
CA ARG A 704 -4.91 -7.11 51.87
C ARG A 704 -3.93 -8.26 51.68
N MET A 705 -2.86 -8.32 52.47
CA MET A 705 -1.93 -9.45 52.46
C MET A 705 -2.62 -10.74 52.90
N ASP A 706 -3.45 -10.69 53.94
CA ASP A 706 -4.26 -11.84 54.38
C ASP A 706 -5.20 -12.33 53.27
N ALA A 707 -5.83 -11.41 52.54
CA ALA A 707 -6.67 -11.76 51.39
C ALA A 707 -5.85 -12.44 50.27
N VAL A 708 -4.66 -11.92 49.95
CA VAL A 708 -3.77 -12.52 48.94
C VAL A 708 -3.28 -13.90 49.37
N PHE A 709 -2.88 -14.08 50.64
CA PHE A 709 -2.47 -15.39 51.16
C PHE A 709 -3.63 -16.39 51.20
N ASN A 710 -4.84 -15.95 51.55
CA ASN A 710 -6.03 -16.80 51.48
C ASN A 710 -6.36 -17.19 50.03
N ALA A 711 -6.27 -16.25 49.08
CA ALA A 711 -6.44 -16.55 47.66
C ALA A 711 -5.40 -17.57 47.16
N ALA A 712 -4.12 -17.42 47.54
CA ALA A 712 -3.06 -18.37 47.21
C ALA A 712 -3.25 -19.76 47.84
N ARG A 713 -3.95 -19.86 48.98
CA ARG A 713 -4.14 -21.11 49.73
C ARG A 713 -5.42 -21.86 49.38
N SER A 714 -6.52 -21.16 49.12
CA SER A 714 -7.86 -21.75 48.97
C SER A 714 -8.69 -21.14 47.84
N GLY A 715 -8.14 -20.20 47.07
CA GLY A 715 -8.83 -19.62 45.93
C GLY A 715 -9.02 -20.60 44.78
N THR A 716 -9.81 -20.17 43.79
CA THR A 716 -9.88 -20.82 42.48
C THR A 716 -8.49 -20.85 41.82
N PRO A 717 -8.23 -21.74 40.84
CA PRO A 717 -6.97 -21.77 40.13
C PRO A 717 -6.52 -20.38 39.63
N ARG A 718 -7.45 -19.60 39.09
CA ARG A 718 -7.20 -18.23 38.62
C ARG A 718 -6.81 -17.27 39.74
N GLU A 719 -7.53 -17.28 40.86
CA GLU A 719 -7.22 -16.42 42.01
C GLU A 719 -5.87 -16.77 42.61
N ARG A 720 -5.52 -18.07 42.66
CA ARG A 720 -4.21 -18.53 43.10
C ARG A 720 -3.10 -18.04 42.18
N ILE A 721 -3.24 -18.22 40.87
CA ILE A 721 -2.24 -17.76 39.88
C ILE A 721 -2.01 -16.25 40.05
N ASN A 722 -3.08 -15.45 40.09
CA ASN A 722 -2.98 -14.00 40.29
C ASN A 722 -2.30 -13.64 41.61
N ALA A 723 -2.67 -14.31 42.70
CA ALA A 723 -2.06 -14.09 44.02
C ALA A 723 -0.56 -14.42 44.01
N ILE A 724 -0.18 -15.57 43.43
CA ILE A 724 1.21 -16.04 43.36
C ILE A 724 2.07 -15.14 42.49
N CYS A 725 1.57 -14.69 41.34
CA CYS A 725 2.26 -13.72 40.50
C CYS A 725 2.49 -12.40 41.26
N LEU A 726 1.47 -11.88 41.96
CA LEU A 726 1.60 -10.67 42.79
C LEU A 726 2.63 -10.84 43.91
N LEU A 727 2.56 -11.96 44.62
CA LEU A 727 3.48 -12.33 45.69
C LEU A 727 4.93 -12.37 45.19
N ALA A 728 5.18 -12.98 44.03
CA ALA A 728 6.49 -12.97 43.39
C ALA A 728 6.94 -11.55 42.98
N GLY A 729 6.03 -10.72 42.45
CA GLY A 729 6.29 -9.31 42.19
C GLY A 729 6.75 -8.55 43.44
N LEU A 730 6.09 -8.77 44.57
CA LEU A 730 6.47 -8.16 45.85
C LEU A 730 7.84 -8.62 46.34
N LEU A 731 8.20 -9.89 46.13
CA LEU A 731 9.54 -10.39 46.42
C LEU A 731 10.60 -9.70 45.55
N ARG A 732 10.30 -9.51 44.26
CA ARG A 732 11.20 -8.86 43.31
C ARG A 732 11.44 -7.40 43.69
N GLU A 733 10.36 -6.68 43.97
CA GLU A 733 10.42 -5.29 44.42
C GLU A 733 11.19 -5.14 45.73
N ALA A 734 10.99 -6.05 46.70
CA ALA A 734 11.74 -6.05 47.95
C ALA A 734 13.25 -6.31 47.75
N ASP A 735 13.62 -7.15 46.77
CA ASP A 735 15.01 -7.37 46.40
C ASP A 735 15.64 -6.13 45.74
N LEU A 736 14.94 -5.52 44.78
CA LEU A 736 15.36 -4.28 44.13
C LEU A 736 15.51 -3.13 45.14
N ALA A 737 14.60 -3.02 46.10
CA ALA A 737 14.69 -2.07 47.20
C ALA A 737 15.94 -2.30 48.05
N ARG A 738 16.25 -3.56 48.39
CA ARG A 738 17.46 -3.93 49.15
C ARG A 738 18.74 -3.56 48.41
N ARG A 739 18.73 -3.67 47.07
CA ARG A 739 19.84 -3.31 46.19
C ARG A 739 19.92 -1.81 45.89
N GLY A 740 18.99 -1.00 46.38
CA GLY A 740 18.96 0.45 46.13
C GLY A 740 18.62 0.82 44.68
N LEU A 741 17.90 -0.05 43.95
CA LEU A 741 17.58 0.13 42.52
C LEU A 741 16.19 0.74 42.27
N LEU A 742 15.45 1.11 43.32
CA LEU A 742 14.14 1.76 43.22
C LEU A 742 14.23 3.26 43.48
N SER A 743 13.48 4.03 42.71
CA SER A 743 13.35 5.49 42.88
C SER A 743 12.44 5.90 44.05
N TYR A 744 11.73 4.95 44.64
CA TYR A 744 10.80 5.16 45.76
C TYR A 744 10.99 4.07 46.83
N ARG A 745 10.43 4.32 48.01
CA ARG A 745 10.49 3.37 49.14
C ARG A 745 9.22 2.51 49.23
N PRO A 746 9.27 1.21 48.85
CA PRO A 746 8.13 0.30 49.03
C PRO A 746 7.92 -0.05 50.51
N GLN A 747 6.70 -0.50 50.84
CA GLN A 747 6.41 -1.08 52.15
C GLN A 747 7.09 -2.45 52.28
N SER A 748 7.61 -2.74 53.47
CA SER A 748 8.27 -4.01 53.75
C SER A 748 7.28 -5.16 53.75
N VAL A 749 7.68 -6.28 53.15
CA VAL A 749 6.92 -7.54 53.14
C VAL A 749 7.75 -8.65 53.80
N ASN A 750 7.08 -9.66 54.38
CA ASN A 750 7.77 -10.83 54.92
C ASN A 750 8.15 -11.80 53.78
N ALA A 751 9.40 -11.73 53.32
CA ALA A 751 9.86 -12.53 52.20
C ALA A 751 9.81 -14.06 52.46
N GLY A 752 9.99 -14.49 53.71
CA GLY A 752 9.94 -15.92 54.08
C GLY A 752 8.54 -16.50 53.90
N ASP A 753 7.54 -15.83 54.47
CA ASP A 753 6.13 -16.25 54.37
C ASP A 753 5.68 -16.27 52.91
N ILE A 754 6.07 -15.26 52.13
CA ILE A 754 5.72 -15.19 50.71
C ILE A 754 6.32 -16.37 49.93
N ARG A 755 7.63 -16.65 50.11
CA ARG A 755 8.30 -17.78 49.43
C ARG A 755 7.65 -19.11 49.79
N GLN A 756 7.32 -19.33 51.07
CA GLN A 756 6.61 -20.52 51.52
C GLN A 756 5.24 -20.66 50.83
N LYS A 757 4.46 -19.58 50.72
CA LYS A 757 3.14 -19.59 50.08
C LYS A 757 3.20 -19.88 48.57
N ILE A 758 4.25 -19.45 47.88
CA ILE A 758 4.48 -19.83 46.48
C ILE A 758 4.78 -21.33 46.38
N MET A 759 5.69 -21.85 47.24
CA MET A 759 6.06 -23.28 47.23
C MET A 759 4.89 -24.22 47.54
N GLU A 760 3.97 -23.83 48.42
CA GLU A 760 2.75 -24.61 48.73
C GLU A 760 1.91 -24.93 47.48
N ASN A 761 2.05 -24.16 46.40
CA ASN A 761 1.30 -24.34 45.17
C ASN A 761 2.00 -25.21 44.11
N PHE A 762 3.24 -25.66 44.34
CA PHE A 762 3.96 -26.55 43.42
C PHE A 762 3.35 -27.94 43.31
N ASN A 763 2.62 -28.38 44.34
CA ASN A 763 1.94 -29.68 44.37
C ASN A 763 0.43 -29.56 44.15
N HIS A 764 -0.05 -28.42 43.61
CA HIS A 764 -1.47 -28.19 43.39
C HIS A 764 -2.03 -29.11 42.28
N PRO A 765 -3.26 -29.67 42.41
CA PRO A 765 -3.81 -30.60 41.40
C PRO A 765 -4.03 -29.97 40.01
N ASP A 766 -4.38 -28.68 39.94
CA ASP A 766 -4.46 -27.96 38.65
C ASP A 766 -3.05 -27.62 38.13
N VAL A 767 -2.72 -28.16 36.96
CA VAL A 767 -1.43 -27.96 36.27
C VAL A 767 -1.11 -26.50 36.02
N ARG A 768 -2.10 -25.63 35.78
CA ARG A 768 -1.88 -24.20 35.54
C ARG A 768 -1.33 -23.50 36.76
N VAL A 769 -1.87 -23.84 37.93
CA VAL A 769 -1.40 -23.30 39.21
C VAL A 769 0.06 -23.69 39.39
N ARG A 770 0.43 -24.96 39.15
CA ARG A 770 1.81 -25.43 39.26
C ARG A 770 2.75 -24.73 38.28
N GLY A 771 2.39 -24.69 37.00
CA GLY A 771 3.20 -24.06 35.94
C GLY A 771 3.40 -22.57 36.16
N TRP A 772 2.34 -21.82 36.46
CA TRP A 772 2.47 -20.39 36.75
C TRP A 772 3.15 -20.11 38.09
N SER A 773 3.03 -20.97 39.09
CA SER A 773 3.80 -20.84 40.34
C SER A 773 5.28 -21.02 40.10
N ALA A 774 5.66 -22.01 39.28
CA ALA A 774 7.04 -22.21 38.86
C ALA A 774 7.55 -21.00 38.07
N TYR A 775 6.78 -20.49 37.11
CA TYR A 775 7.14 -19.31 36.33
C TYR A 775 7.17 -18.02 37.15
N ALA A 776 6.36 -17.89 38.20
CA ALA A 776 6.35 -16.69 39.05
C ALA A 776 7.72 -16.46 39.71
N LEU A 777 8.48 -17.54 39.94
CA LEU A 777 9.86 -17.44 40.45
C LEU A 777 10.89 -17.05 39.37
N HIS A 778 10.51 -16.98 38.10
CA HIS A 778 11.39 -16.55 37.02
C HIS A 778 11.93 -15.14 37.29
N GLN A 779 13.24 -14.96 37.09
CA GLN A 779 14.00 -13.73 37.37
C GLN A 779 14.08 -13.32 38.86
N LEU A 780 13.58 -14.12 39.80
CA LEU A 780 13.93 -13.92 41.20
C LEU A 780 15.32 -14.49 41.50
N PRO A 781 16.07 -13.90 42.45
CA PRO A 781 17.28 -14.53 42.95
C PRO A 781 16.88 -15.80 43.71
N ILE A 782 17.15 -16.95 43.10
CA ILE A 782 16.99 -18.27 43.67
C ILE A 782 18.39 -18.86 43.84
N ASN A 783 18.72 -19.27 45.06
CA ASN A 783 19.95 -20.02 45.31
C ASN A 783 19.75 -21.45 44.75
N PRO A 784 20.68 -22.00 43.94
CA PRO A 784 20.57 -23.38 43.45
C PRO A 784 20.37 -24.44 44.55
N ASN A 785 20.85 -24.17 45.76
CA ASN A 785 20.70 -25.05 46.92
C ASN A 785 19.48 -24.72 47.80
N SER A 786 18.58 -23.86 47.33
CA SER A 786 17.38 -23.48 48.09
C SER A 786 16.29 -24.56 48.04
N PRO A 787 15.37 -24.58 49.02
CA PRO A 787 14.16 -25.40 48.95
C PRO A 787 13.36 -25.16 47.67
N GLU A 788 13.30 -23.92 47.17
CA GLU A 788 12.62 -23.57 45.93
C GLU A 788 13.24 -24.29 44.73
N ALA A 789 14.57 -24.20 44.56
CA ALA A 789 15.28 -24.87 43.48
C ALA A 789 15.12 -26.40 43.56
N SER A 790 15.16 -26.96 44.77
CA SER A 790 14.97 -28.40 44.99
C SER A 790 13.57 -28.86 44.59
N HIS A 791 12.51 -28.12 44.92
CA HIS A 791 11.14 -28.47 44.51
C HIS A 791 10.96 -28.33 42.99
N LEU A 792 11.52 -27.29 42.38
CA LEU A 792 11.48 -27.13 40.91
C LEU A 792 12.19 -28.31 40.22
N ALA A 793 13.34 -28.74 40.72
CA ALA A 793 14.05 -29.92 40.20
C ALA A 793 13.24 -31.23 40.39
N GLN A 794 12.52 -31.36 41.51
CA GLN A 794 11.59 -32.48 41.73
C GLN A 794 10.46 -32.50 40.70
N MET A 795 9.89 -31.34 40.37
CA MET A 795 8.85 -31.23 39.32
C MET A 795 9.34 -31.65 37.92
N LEU A 796 10.64 -31.58 37.64
CA LEU A 796 11.22 -32.08 36.40
C LEU A 796 11.45 -33.60 36.41
N SER A 797 11.77 -34.16 37.58
CA SER A 797 12.19 -35.55 37.74
C SER A 797 11.06 -36.52 38.14
N ASP A 798 9.91 -36.00 38.56
CA ASP A 798 8.75 -36.81 38.90
C ASP A 798 8.13 -37.42 37.63
N ALA A 799 8.50 -38.66 37.33
CA ALA A 799 7.97 -39.43 36.22
C ALA A 799 6.45 -39.70 36.32
N SER A 800 5.84 -39.52 37.50
CA SER A 800 4.40 -39.62 37.70
C SER A 800 3.64 -38.34 37.34
N ASP A 801 4.33 -37.20 37.29
CA ASP A 801 3.78 -35.91 36.85
C ASP A 801 4.10 -35.64 35.38
N ALA A 802 3.38 -36.32 34.49
CA ALA A 802 3.58 -36.23 33.05
C ALA A 802 3.15 -34.88 32.41
N ASN A 803 2.72 -33.89 33.20
CA ASN A 803 2.15 -32.66 32.64
C ASN A 803 3.20 -31.78 31.98
N TRP A 804 3.07 -31.58 30.67
CA TRP A 804 4.06 -30.85 29.89
C TRP A 804 4.17 -29.38 30.30
N PHE A 805 3.06 -28.72 30.63
CA PHE A 805 3.04 -27.27 30.90
C PHE A 805 3.82 -26.90 32.16
N ALA A 806 3.67 -27.67 33.24
CA ALA A 806 4.41 -27.42 34.47
C ALA A 806 5.92 -27.57 34.22
N ARG A 807 6.35 -28.63 33.54
CA ARG A 807 7.75 -28.86 33.18
C ARG A 807 8.29 -27.78 32.24
N PHE A 808 7.50 -27.36 31.25
CA PHE A 808 7.84 -26.29 30.32
C PHE A 808 8.15 -24.98 31.04
N MET A 809 7.30 -24.59 32.01
CA MET A 809 7.51 -23.39 32.81
C MET A 809 8.68 -23.52 33.79
N VAL A 810 8.88 -24.70 34.40
CA VAL A 810 10.03 -24.95 35.28
C VAL A 810 11.36 -24.82 34.55
N ILE A 811 11.46 -25.37 33.32
CA ILE A 811 12.66 -25.22 32.49
C ILE A 811 12.97 -23.74 32.25
N HIS A 812 11.96 -22.93 31.91
CA HIS A 812 12.16 -21.48 31.75
C HIS A 812 12.59 -20.77 33.04
N THR A 813 12.14 -21.22 34.20
CA THR A 813 12.56 -20.67 35.49
C THR A 813 13.99 -21.07 35.87
N LEU A 814 14.37 -22.33 35.64
CA LEU A 814 15.68 -22.86 36.05
C LEU A 814 16.81 -22.56 35.07
N ASN A 815 16.54 -22.47 33.76
CA ASN A 815 17.56 -22.31 32.73
C ASN A 815 18.54 -21.14 32.98
N PRO A 816 18.11 -19.96 33.46
CA PRO A 816 19.05 -18.87 33.74
C PRO A 816 19.96 -19.08 34.97
N ILE A 817 19.67 -20.07 35.82
CA ILE A 817 20.30 -20.23 37.15
C ILE A 817 20.87 -21.62 37.42
N ALA A 818 20.61 -22.61 36.56
CA ALA A 818 21.05 -23.99 36.70
C ALA A 818 21.48 -24.58 35.36
N ASP A 819 22.46 -25.49 35.38
CA ASP A 819 22.81 -26.31 34.23
C ASP A 819 21.80 -27.45 34.09
N LEU A 820 21.04 -27.44 33.00
CA LEU A 820 20.00 -28.44 32.71
C LEU A 820 20.49 -29.56 31.79
N THR A 821 21.77 -29.61 31.42
CA THR A 821 22.30 -30.52 30.39
C THR A 821 21.89 -31.98 30.59
N GLU A 822 22.02 -32.52 31.81
CA GLU A 822 21.65 -33.91 32.12
C GLU A 822 20.15 -34.16 31.94
N TYR A 823 19.30 -33.26 32.43
CA TYR A 823 17.85 -33.34 32.24
C TYR A 823 17.47 -33.29 30.75
N LEU A 824 18.09 -32.40 29.97
CA LEU A 824 17.78 -32.25 28.55
C LEU A 824 18.21 -33.50 27.76
N GLN A 825 19.34 -34.13 28.11
CA GLN A 825 19.76 -35.41 27.51
C GLN A 825 18.78 -36.55 27.84
N TRP A 826 18.28 -36.60 29.08
CA TRP A 826 17.25 -37.56 29.48
C TRP A 826 15.92 -37.30 28.74
N ALA A 827 15.50 -36.03 28.67
CA ALA A 827 14.27 -35.62 28.00
C ALA A 827 14.29 -36.01 26.52
N ASP A 828 15.43 -35.87 25.82
CA ASP A 828 15.58 -36.27 24.42
C ASP A 828 15.27 -37.77 24.16
N LEU A 829 15.42 -38.64 25.17
CA LEU A 829 15.20 -40.08 25.06
C LEU A 829 13.79 -40.51 25.47
N VAL A 830 13.17 -39.79 26.41
CA VAL A 830 11.95 -40.25 27.10
C VAL A 830 10.74 -39.34 26.83
N GLU A 831 10.97 -38.06 26.56
CA GLU A 831 9.89 -37.09 26.36
C GLU A 831 9.10 -37.38 25.08
N LYS A 832 7.78 -37.26 25.18
CA LYS A 832 6.85 -37.49 24.06
C LYS A 832 6.13 -36.22 23.65
N ASN A 833 6.08 -35.21 24.50
CA ASN A 833 5.44 -33.95 24.17
C ASN A 833 6.31 -33.12 23.20
N PRO A 834 5.77 -32.68 22.05
CA PRO A 834 6.54 -32.00 21.02
C PRO A 834 7.04 -30.60 21.42
N LEU A 835 6.36 -29.91 22.36
CA LEU A 835 6.83 -28.62 22.90
C LEU A 835 8.11 -28.80 23.72
N LEU A 836 8.10 -29.77 24.63
CA LEU A 836 9.25 -30.05 25.49
C LEU A 836 10.46 -30.56 24.69
N ILE A 837 10.24 -31.40 23.68
CA ILE A 837 11.31 -31.85 22.77
C ILE A 837 11.96 -30.65 22.07
N ARG A 838 11.17 -29.73 21.53
CA ARG A 838 11.70 -28.55 20.82
C ARG A 838 12.32 -27.52 21.76
N GLN A 839 11.81 -27.40 22.98
CA GLN A 839 12.44 -26.62 24.04
C GLN A 839 13.82 -27.20 24.39
N SER A 840 13.94 -28.53 24.49
CA SER A 840 15.23 -29.20 24.69
C SER A 840 16.20 -28.92 23.54
N GLN A 841 15.75 -29.09 22.30
CA GLN A 841 16.54 -28.81 21.10
C GLN A 841 17.01 -27.35 21.05
N LEU A 842 16.13 -26.40 21.39
CA LEU A 842 16.47 -24.98 21.46
C LEU A 842 17.58 -24.71 22.48
N LEU A 843 17.46 -25.26 23.69
CA LEU A 843 18.45 -25.05 24.76
C LEU A 843 19.80 -25.73 24.48
N GLN A 844 19.80 -26.78 23.66
CA GLN A 844 21.03 -27.47 23.21
C GLN A 844 21.59 -26.92 21.88
N ASP A 845 21.05 -25.83 21.34
CA ASP A 845 21.41 -25.24 20.04
C ASP A 845 21.32 -26.25 18.86
N ARG A 846 20.32 -27.13 18.90
CA ARG A 846 20.03 -28.12 17.85
C ARG A 846 18.89 -27.64 16.94
N PRO A 847 18.88 -28.03 15.65
CA PRO A 847 17.75 -27.77 14.76
C PRO A 847 16.50 -28.52 15.25
N TRP A 848 15.33 -27.93 15.01
CA TRP A 848 14.07 -28.60 15.32
C TRP A 848 13.88 -29.81 14.40
N ARG A 849 13.55 -30.96 14.99
CA ARG A 849 13.17 -32.12 14.18
C ARG A 849 11.87 -31.81 13.44
N GLN A 850 11.88 -31.99 12.12
CA GLN A 850 10.67 -32.07 11.31
C GLN A 850 9.98 -33.37 11.70
N PHE A 851 8.98 -33.25 12.58
CA PHE A 851 8.18 -34.38 13.00
C PHE A 851 7.18 -34.72 11.95
#